data_AF-A0AAW2AY46-F1
#
_entry.id   AF-A0AAW2AY46-F1
#
_cell.length_a   1.000
_cell.length_b   1.000
_cell.length_c   1.000
_cell.angle_alpha   90.00
_cell.angle_beta   90.00
_cell.angle_gamma   90.00
#
_symmetry.space_group_name_H-M   'P 1'
#
loop_
_entity.id
_entity.type
_entity.pdbx_description
1 polymer ?
#
loop_
_entity_poly.entity_id
_entity_poly.type
_entity_poly.pdbx_seq_one_letter_code
_entity_poly.pdbx_strand_id
1 'polypeptide(L)'
;MDSVGVNVIETAALGRPFQLGMLYDCRKDELIPGFRLWSKDQLQQNISTHSQINTRFNVTASDSIQDKSKILNIDGGLKLSLLGDLIHVSGAAKYLKDTKTSFKQQRLTLHYHSTSRFEELTMNHLPSGNTSEDDDTATHVVTAVLYGADACFVFDREVTSDEDKKTVKGEVKVALEKLQGIVSVDANVDLSVNHNQKSAVQKFICTFYGDFQLPSNPTSFEDALKVFADLPKLLKANQELAVPLRVWLYPLDKLYSRPSKLHRDISMDLTMDIESVIESLNTTEMKCSDLLKDSPALTFSAFHDKILQMKHNCYKYKLRLVKTLGSLLPNIRGDVIKETALNDLLQEHDESPFRGHDLAEWLKEREKESNIIKTVLRQLKDAGAQVEVNLDSILMDLEVGYIVSYTFTSLDFNISHRTDVLLKQKAYLSSSTKGETNEKSTDSKQMSWLTTEIQQAMRSNLNIFKNLIDSKDREPAKFIVSSKEMENNPGSCILLYENGCNEAVCFTSPSKPACPITEEVKGDGVILKVPPSCPATVELRLLYKPKQDTDWTSEPVLKDQHTVTLTDLREETEYEIKCAAVGKLNYTVDSDVIHLRVIEKKIIMATDSVIENLNFTENKCSKLLQDTRTNAFSACHKKIEDMRRYCQMYRQDFDKTMNSLILSVQACEEETCALTNLLQAHEESPFNTHDLKEWIREKEKELNTVGEFLQQLLDFGAEVNTSLDAVLSDIKVENVVCYMFSSLEQPDKLLSEQENYLKSQTTWKNPGTSPHAFTWLTGNIRGKMRKHLIMFKELMTSHGSQSTKFIVSSKEMENNPGSCILLYEHGCDEAICFTPPSQPACPIIEEVKGDTVVLKVPPSCPATVKLVLLYKPKQDTVWRSEPVLKDQHTVTLTDLREETEYEIKCAAVGKLNYTVDSDVIRVITKQSTRNQRVKGVNREEREEFEKEEEEMKKKKIYVETEDSVQVRVQRNLERADSCSSLFVTTIKG
;
A
#
# COMPACT_ATOMS: atom_id res chain seq x y z
N MET A 1 -80.07 -23.95 46.07
CA MET A 1 -81.13 -23.07 45.53
C MET A 1 -80.40 -22.04 44.72
N ASP A 2 -80.14 -22.39 43.47
CA ASP A 2 -79.17 -21.69 42.65
C ASP A 2 -79.97 -20.75 41.76
N SER A 3 -79.72 -19.45 41.87
CA SER A 3 -80.48 -18.45 41.13
C SER A 3 -80.08 -18.51 39.66
N VAL A 4 -80.87 -19.22 38.86
CA VAL A 4 -80.69 -19.33 37.41
C VAL A 4 -80.59 -17.93 36.82
N GLY A 5 -79.48 -17.66 36.13
CA GLY A 5 -79.11 -16.33 35.69
C GLY A 5 -80.18 -15.65 34.84
N VAL A 6 -80.21 -14.31 34.91
CA VAL A 6 -81.08 -13.48 34.08
C VAL A 6 -80.46 -13.35 32.68
N ASN A 7 -80.49 -14.45 31.91
CA ASN A 7 -80.05 -14.48 30.51
C ASN A 7 -80.92 -13.54 29.68
N VAL A 8 -80.54 -12.26 29.60
CA VAL A 8 -81.04 -11.28 28.64
C VAL A 8 -79.81 -10.74 27.93
N ILE A 9 -79.78 -10.86 26.61
CA ILE A 9 -78.62 -10.46 25.81
C ILE A 9 -78.81 -9.00 25.40
N GLU A 10 -77.91 -8.12 25.83
CA GLU A 10 -77.76 -6.79 25.23
C GLU A 10 -76.93 -6.90 23.95
N THR A 11 -77.35 -6.25 22.87
CA THR A 11 -76.59 -6.27 21.61
C THR A 11 -76.74 -4.97 20.81
N ALA A 12 -75.77 -4.67 19.96
CA ALA A 12 -75.77 -3.47 19.12
C ALA A 12 -76.69 -3.64 17.91
N ALA A 13 -77.51 -2.62 17.63
CA ALA A 13 -78.45 -2.65 16.52
C ALA A 13 -77.76 -2.59 15.15
N LEU A 14 -76.68 -1.79 15.04
CA LEU A 14 -75.83 -1.63 13.84
C LEU A 14 -76.61 -1.19 12.58
N GLY A 15 -77.63 -0.34 12.76
CA GLY A 15 -78.50 0.13 11.68
C GLY A 15 -79.50 -0.91 11.16
N ARG A 16 -79.68 -2.05 11.86
CA ARG A 16 -80.74 -3.04 11.59
C ARG A 16 -82.08 -2.54 12.17
N PRO A 17 -83.23 -2.74 11.49
CA PRO A 17 -84.52 -2.13 11.85
C PRO A 17 -85.25 -2.87 12.99
N PHE A 18 -84.63 -2.95 14.16
CA PHE A 18 -85.21 -3.56 15.37
C PHE A 18 -86.48 -2.84 15.83
N GLN A 19 -87.46 -3.61 16.32
CA GLN A 19 -88.68 -3.12 16.96
C GLN A 19 -89.13 -4.09 18.06
N LEU A 20 -89.85 -3.59 19.07
CA LEU A 20 -90.38 -4.42 20.15
C LEU A 20 -91.30 -5.54 19.64
N GLY A 21 -91.16 -6.72 20.26
CA GLY A 21 -91.90 -7.93 19.91
C GLY A 21 -91.43 -8.65 18.64
N MET A 22 -90.41 -8.15 17.92
CA MET A 22 -89.77 -8.89 16.82
C MET A 22 -89.02 -10.12 17.33
N LEU A 23 -88.97 -11.16 16.50
CA LEU A 23 -88.19 -12.38 16.76
C LEU A 23 -86.77 -12.26 16.20
N TYR A 24 -85.80 -12.88 16.89
CA TYR A 24 -84.38 -12.86 16.54
C TYR A 24 -83.77 -14.26 16.71
N ASP A 25 -82.79 -14.57 15.86
CA ASP A 25 -82.00 -15.80 15.98
C ASP A 25 -80.54 -15.49 16.33
N CYS A 26 -80.19 -15.61 17.61
CA CYS A 26 -78.82 -15.46 18.10
C CYS A 26 -77.84 -16.50 17.53
N ARG A 27 -78.30 -17.59 16.90
CA ARG A 27 -77.41 -18.49 16.14
C ARG A 27 -76.79 -17.74 14.96
N LYS A 28 -77.59 -16.96 14.22
CA LYS A 28 -77.18 -16.28 12.98
C LYS A 28 -76.91 -14.78 13.12
N ASP A 29 -77.32 -14.16 14.24
CA ASP A 29 -77.49 -12.71 14.40
C ASP A 29 -78.50 -12.08 13.41
N GLU A 30 -79.57 -12.83 13.10
CA GLU A 30 -80.59 -12.48 12.12
C GLU A 30 -81.91 -12.03 12.78
N LEU A 31 -82.46 -10.89 12.32
CA LEU A 31 -83.84 -10.45 12.62
C LEU A 31 -84.82 -11.17 11.70
N ILE A 32 -85.92 -11.69 12.25
CA ILE A 32 -86.92 -12.41 11.46
C ILE A 32 -88.02 -11.42 11.02
N PRO A 33 -88.11 -11.08 9.72
CA PRO A 33 -89.06 -10.08 9.25
C PRO A 33 -90.50 -10.62 9.23
N GLY A 34 -91.47 -9.72 9.43
CA GLY A 34 -92.90 -10.02 9.33
C GLY A 34 -93.54 -10.68 10.56
N PHE A 35 -92.78 -11.44 11.35
CA PHE A 35 -93.29 -12.14 12.54
C PHE A 35 -93.08 -11.33 13.83
N ARG A 36 -94.08 -11.34 14.71
CA ARG A 36 -94.02 -10.78 16.08
C ARG A 36 -94.65 -11.76 17.07
N LEU A 37 -94.15 -11.76 18.31
CA LEU A 37 -94.62 -12.65 19.37
C LEU A 37 -96.02 -12.28 19.91
N TRP A 38 -96.37 -10.99 19.82
CA TRP A 38 -97.62 -10.41 20.31
C TRP A 38 -98.26 -9.52 19.24
N SER A 39 -99.57 -9.31 19.33
CA SER A 39 -100.30 -8.41 18.43
C SER A 39 -99.87 -6.95 18.63
N LYS A 40 -100.16 -6.09 17.64
CA LYS A 40 -99.87 -4.65 17.73
C LYS A 40 -100.52 -4.03 18.98
N ASP A 41 -101.77 -4.39 19.26
CA ASP A 41 -102.54 -3.82 20.37
C ASP A 41 -102.02 -4.31 21.72
N GLN A 42 -101.62 -5.60 21.81
CA GLN A 42 -100.96 -6.17 22.99
C GLN A 42 -99.62 -5.48 23.28
N LEU A 43 -98.83 -5.18 22.25
CA LEU A 43 -97.59 -4.41 22.40
C LEU A 43 -97.90 -2.98 22.88
N GLN A 44 -98.79 -2.24 22.19
CA GLN A 44 -99.06 -0.84 22.50
C GLN A 44 -99.63 -0.60 23.91
N GLN A 45 -100.32 -1.58 24.50
CA GLN A 45 -100.81 -1.50 25.89
C GLN A 45 -99.73 -1.75 26.96
N ASN A 46 -98.57 -2.29 26.58
CA ASN A 46 -97.53 -2.77 27.50
C ASN A 46 -96.15 -2.13 27.27
N ILE A 47 -96.03 -1.13 26.38
CA ILE A 47 -94.78 -0.38 26.18
C ILE A 47 -94.65 0.70 27.26
N SER A 48 -93.59 0.58 28.06
CA SER A 48 -93.08 1.66 28.90
C SER A 48 -92.01 2.44 28.12
N THR A 49 -92.15 3.76 28.01
CA THR A 49 -91.17 4.62 27.33
C THR A 49 -90.61 5.63 28.32
N HIS A 50 -89.28 5.75 28.39
CA HIS A 50 -88.62 6.77 29.20
C HIS A 50 -87.54 7.53 28.42
N SER A 51 -87.37 8.82 28.73
CA SER A 51 -86.37 9.70 28.11
C SER A 51 -84.99 9.37 28.66
N GLN A 52 -84.06 8.97 27.79
CA GLN A 52 -82.69 8.62 28.15
C GLN A 52 -81.73 9.42 27.25
N ILE A 53 -81.48 10.67 27.60
CA ILE A 53 -80.65 11.60 26.83
C ILE A 53 -79.23 11.62 27.41
N ASN A 54 -78.29 11.01 26.69
CA ASN A 54 -76.86 11.00 27.00
C ASN A 54 -76.11 11.16 25.67
N THR A 55 -75.39 12.28 25.52
CA THR A 55 -74.54 12.55 24.36
C THR A 55 -73.08 12.39 24.76
N ARG A 56 -72.30 11.71 23.93
CA ARG A 56 -70.86 11.47 24.11
C ARG A 56 -70.16 11.62 22.77
N PHE A 57 -68.88 11.97 22.83
CA PHE A 57 -68.03 12.05 21.66
C PHE A 57 -66.72 11.32 21.93
N ASN A 58 -66.10 10.77 20.88
CA ASN A 58 -64.81 10.09 20.96
C ASN A 58 -63.95 10.49 19.76
N VAL A 59 -62.63 10.55 19.94
CA VAL A 59 -61.68 10.88 18.87
C VAL A 59 -60.54 9.87 18.89
N THR A 60 -60.37 9.13 17.79
CA THR A 60 -59.29 8.15 17.64
C THR A 60 -58.41 8.47 16.43
N ALA A 61 -57.16 7.98 16.46
CA ALA A 61 -56.24 7.91 15.33
C ALA A 61 -55.98 6.45 14.88
N SER A 62 -56.77 5.51 15.39
CA SER A 62 -56.69 4.08 15.06
C SER A 62 -57.86 3.64 14.18
N ASP A 63 -57.58 2.71 13.27
CA ASP A 63 -58.54 2.13 12.32
C ASP A 63 -58.77 0.63 12.56
N SER A 64 -58.21 0.08 13.64
CA SER A 64 -58.23 -1.37 13.93
C SER A 64 -59.64 -1.92 14.11
N ILE A 65 -59.83 -3.22 13.84
CA ILE A 65 -61.08 -3.93 14.12
C ILE A 65 -61.47 -3.76 15.60
N GLN A 66 -60.50 -3.82 16.51
CA GLN A 66 -60.72 -3.71 17.95
C GLN A 66 -61.24 -2.32 18.35
N ASP A 67 -60.62 -1.24 17.86
CA ASP A 67 -61.02 0.13 18.17
C ASP A 67 -62.35 0.51 17.52
N LYS A 68 -62.60 0.06 16.29
CA LYS A 68 -63.90 0.21 15.61
C LYS A 68 -65.02 -0.50 16.34
N SER A 69 -64.77 -1.73 16.78
CA SER A 69 -65.70 -2.50 17.61
C SER A 69 -66.01 -1.74 18.91
N LYS A 70 -64.97 -1.28 19.62
CA LYS A 70 -65.09 -0.52 20.87
C LYS A 70 -65.87 0.80 20.71
N ILE A 71 -65.68 1.52 19.60
CA ILE A 71 -66.39 2.78 19.30
C ILE A 71 -67.90 2.57 19.20
N LEU A 72 -68.35 1.49 18.55
CA LEU A 72 -69.78 1.12 18.42
C LEU A 72 -70.24 0.09 19.47
N ASN A 73 -69.46 -0.09 20.54
CA ASN A 73 -69.72 -1.00 21.67
C ASN A 73 -70.00 -2.47 21.26
N ILE A 74 -69.32 -2.96 20.23
CA ILE A 74 -69.42 -4.34 19.72
C ILE A 74 -68.43 -5.24 20.47
N ASP A 75 -68.94 -6.33 21.02
CA ASP A 75 -68.20 -7.32 21.81
C ASP A 75 -68.57 -8.76 21.43
N GLY A 76 -67.80 -9.71 21.99
CA GLY A 76 -68.02 -11.16 21.94
C GLY A 76 -68.49 -11.71 20.59
N GLY A 77 -69.57 -12.49 20.64
CA GLY A 77 -70.13 -13.16 19.46
C GLY A 77 -70.61 -12.21 18.35
N LEU A 78 -71.02 -10.97 18.67
CA LEU A 78 -71.47 -10.02 17.66
C LEU A 78 -70.30 -9.56 16.78
N LYS A 79 -69.10 -9.43 17.35
CA LYS A 79 -67.87 -9.16 16.59
C LYS A 79 -67.57 -10.30 15.62
N LEU A 80 -67.67 -11.56 16.05
CA LEU A 80 -67.45 -12.71 15.17
C LEU A 80 -68.44 -12.74 14.00
N SER A 81 -69.72 -12.44 14.23
CA SER A 81 -70.74 -12.36 13.16
C SER A 81 -70.52 -11.19 12.19
N LEU A 82 -69.96 -10.08 12.65
CA LEU A 82 -69.51 -8.99 11.78
C LEU A 82 -68.31 -9.43 10.91
N LEU A 83 -67.34 -10.14 11.50
CA LEU A 83 -66.16 -10.67 10.81
C LEU A 83 -66.47 -11.82 9.84
N GLY A 84 -67.50 -12.62 10.13
CA GLY A 84 -68.04 -13.66 9.24
C GLY A 84 -69.04 -13.17 8.20
N ASP A 85 -69.19 -11.84 8.06
CA ASP A 85 -70.13 -11.15 7.15
C ASP A 85 -71.62 -11.56 7.28
N LEU A 86 -72.02 -12.08 8.46
CA LEU A 86 -73.41 -12.43 8.77
C LEU A 86 -74.30 -11.21 9.00
N ILE A 87 -73.71 -10.06 9.36
CA ILE A 87 -74.44 -8.84 9.72
C ILE A 87 -74.41 -7.83 8.56
N HIS A 88 -75.60 -7.53 8.03
CA HIS A 88 -75.80 -6.37 7.17
C HIS A 88 -75.87 -5.09 8.02
N VAL A 89 -74.83 -4.26 7.94
CA VAL A 89 -74.71 -3.00 8.68
C VAL A 89 -75.23 -1.81 7.87
N SER A 90 -75.92 -0.88 8.53
CA SER A 90 -76.50 0.32 7.91
C SER A 90 -76.15 1.60 8.71
N GLY A 91 -76.53 2.77 8.19
CA GLY A 91 -76.28 4.06 8.86
C GLY A 91 -74.82 4.29 9.25
N ALA A 92 -74.58 4.70 10.50
CA ALA A 92 -73.26 4.90 11.09
C ALA A 92 -72.40 3.63 11.07
N ALA A 93 -73.00 2.45 11.26
CA ALA A 93 -72.29 1.18 11.36
C ALA A 93 -71.60 0.74 10.05
N LYS A 94 -71.86 1.42 8.93
CA LYS A 94 -71.06 1.25 7.69
C LYS A 94 -69.57 1.55 7.89
N TYR A 95 -69.21 2.40 8.87
CA TYR A 95 -67.82 2.65 9.30
C TYR A 95 -67.04 1.36 9.60
N LEU A 96 -67.71 0.29 10.06
CA LEU A 96 -67.09 -1.00 10.36
C LEU A 96 -66.49 -1.69 9.12
N LYS A 97 -67.02 -1.40 7.93
CA LYS A 97 -66.55 -1.97 6.65
C LYS A 97 -65.69 -0.99 5.84
N ASP A 98 -65.46 0.22 6.35
CA ASP A 98 -64.44 1.14 5.86
C ASP A 98 -63.10 0.83 6.55
N THR A 99 -62.22 0.09 5.87
CA THR A 99 -60.84 -0.12 6.29
C THR A 99 -59.89 0.72 5.46
N LYS A 100 -58.86 1.29 6.10
CA LYS A 100 -57.71 1.90 5.40
C LYS A 100 -57.17 0.98 4.30
N THR A 101 -56.66 1.59 3.23
CA THR A 101 -56.10 0.87 2.07
C THR A 101 -54.58 0.98 1.98
N SER A 102 -53.96 1.67 2.95
CA SER A 102 -52.56 2.10 2.94
C SER A 102 -52.08 2.35 4.38
N PHE A 103 -50.80 2.10 4.67
CA PHE A 103 -50.13 2.56 5.89
C PHE A 103 -49.64 4.01 5.78
N LYS A 104 -49.31 4.48 4.57
CA LYS A 104 -49.00 5.89 4.28
C LYS A 104 -50.21 6.80 4.61
N GLN A 105 -51.43 6.35 4.32
CA GLN A 105 -52.70 7.01 4.73
C GLN A 105 -52.75 7.27 6.25
N GLN A 106 -52.99 8.52 6.64
CA GLN A 106 -53.29 8.92 8.01
C GLN A 106 -54.80 9.07 8.17
N ARG A 107 -55.37 8.58 9.27
CA ARG A 107 -56.81 8.61 9.55
C ARG A 107 -57.08 9.10 10.96
N LEU A 108 -58.04 10.01 11.11
CA LEU A 108 -58.61 10.41 12.40
C LEU A 108 -60.13 10.18 12.32
N THR A 109 -60.74 9.56 13.33
CA THR A 109 -62.20 9.42 13.39
C THR A 109 -62.76 10.20 14.57
N LEU A 110 -63.64 11.16 14.29
CA LEU A 110 -64.53 11.77 15.29
C LEU A 110 -65.84 10.98 15.30
N HIS A 111 -66.17 10.41 16.44
CA HIS A 111 -67.43 9.70 16.69
C HIS A 111 -68.34 10.56 17.57
N TYR A 112 -69.59 10.70 17.13
CA TYR A 112 -70.72 11.27 17.84
C TYR A 112 -71.66 10.12 18.22
N HIS A 113 -72.06 10.06 19.49
CA HIS A 113 -73.07 9.14 20.00
C HIS A 113 -74.10 9.91 20.81
N SER A 114 -75.39 9.79 20.50
CA SER A 114 -76.43 10.40 21.32
C SER A 114 -77.67 9.51 21.44
N THR A 115 -78.01 9.16 22.68
CA THR A 115 -79.26 8.46 23.00
C THR A 115 -80.40 9.46 23.18
N SER A 116 -81.64 9.00 22.97
CA SER A 116 -82.86 9.84 23.04
C SER A 116 -83.92 9.27 23.99
N ARG A 117 -84.39 8.04 23.73
CA ARG A 117 -85.41 7.35 24.52
C ARG A 117 -85.16 5.85 24.58
N PHE A 118 -85.66 5.22 25.63
CA PHE A 118 -85.68 3.78 25.83
C PHE A 118 -87.14 3.32 25.84
N GLU A 119 -87.45 2.25 25.13
CA GLU A 119 -88.77 1.61 25.10
C GLU A 119 -88.62 0.15 25.56
N GLU A 120 -89.44 -0.29 26.52
CA GLU A 120 -89.42 -1.64 27.07
C GLU A 120 -90.83 -2.24 27.22
N LEU A 121 -90.93 -3.57 27.22
CA LEU A 121 -92.18 -4.29 27.43
C LEU A 121 -92.37 -4.66 28.91
N THR A 122 -93.48 -4.20 29.49
CA THR A 122 -93.90 -4.58 30.85
C THR A 122 -94.46 -6.01 30.86
N MET A 123 -93.55 -6.98 30.99
CA MET A 123 -93.83 -8.42 30.85
C MET A 123 -94.96 -8.97 31.74
N ASN A 124 -95.25 -8.33 32.88
CA ASN A 124 -96.24 -8.79 33.88
C ASN A 124 -97.70 -8.84 33.38
N HIS A 125 -97.99 -8.23 32.23
CA HIS A 125 -99.35 -8.10 31.68
C HIS A 125 -99.49 -8.63 30.25
N LEU A 126 -98.41 -9.19 29.69
CA LEU A 126 -98.44 -9.84 28.37
C LEU A 126 -98.82 -11.32 28.53
N PRO A 127 -99.82 -11.84 27.77
CA PRO A 127 -100.08 -13.27 27.74
C PRO A 127 -98.93 -14.03 27.05
N SER A 128 -98.80 -15.32 27.34
CA SER A 128 -97.95 -16.23 26.55
C SER A 128 -98.34 -16.11 25.07
N GLY A 129 -97.39 -15.68 24.24
CA GLY A 129 -97.67 -15.22 22.87
C GLY A 129 -98.11 -16.33 21.90
N ASN A 130 -98.66 -15.93 20.76
CA ASN A 130 -99.29 -16.83 19.78
C ASN A 130 -98.28 -17.46 18.80
N THR A 131 -97.24 -18.15 19.28
CA THR A 131 -96.40 -19.01 18.42
C THR A 131 -96.96 -20.42 18.33
N SER A 132 -97.14 -20.92 17.11
CA SER A 132 -97.27 -22.35 16.83
C SER A 132 -96.11 -23.14 17.46
N GLU A 133 -96.38 -24.37 17.89
CA GLU A 133 -95.49 -25.10 18.81
C GLU A 133 -94.19 -25.59 18.16
N ASP A 134 -94.14 -25.65 16.81
CA ASP A 134 -93.09 -26.28 15.99
C ASP A 134 -92.02 -25.33 15.42
N ASP A 135 -92.11 -24.01 15.62
CA ASP A 135 -91.26 -23.06 14.86
C ASP A 135 -89.80 -23.01 15.36
N ASP A 136 -88.84 -23.42 14.53
CA ASP A 136 -87.39 -23.34 14.80
C ASP A 136 -86.67 -22.14 14.17
N THR A 137 -87.40 -21.18 13.63
CA THR A 137 -86.77 -19.97 13.06
C THR A 137 -86.14 -19.06 14.13
N ALA A 138 -86.68 -19.02 15.35
CA ALA A 138 -86.31 -18.05 16.39
C ALA A 138 -85.72 -18.67 17.67
N THR A 139 -84.88 -17.89 18.37
CA THR A 139 -84.40 -18.21 19.72
C THR A 139 -84.76 -17.14 20.76
N HIS A 140 -84.87 -15.86 20.37
CA HIS A 140 -85.14 -14.73 21.27
C HIS A 140 -86.23 -13.79 20.72
N VAL A 141 -86.77 -12.93 21.58
CA VAL A 141 -87.67 -11.81 21.25
C VAL A 141 -87.10 -10.49 21.77
N VAL A 142 -87.29 -9.41 21.02
CA VAL A 142 -86.87 -8.05 21.41
C VAL A 142 -87.81 -7.50 22.48
N THR A 143 -87.32 -7.30 23.71
CA THR A 143 -88.12 -6.80 24.85
C THR A 143 -87.78 -5.38 25.29
N ALA A 144 -86.61 -4.85 24.95
CA ALA A 144 -86.32 -3.42 25.06
C ALA A 144 -85.45 -2.90 23.91
N VAL A 145 -85.57 -1.61 23.59
CA VAL A 145 -84.82 -0.89 22.56
C VAL A 145 -84.42 0.50 23.06
N LEU A 146 -83.13 0.83 22.95
CA LEU A 146 -82.59 2.17 23.17
C LEU A 146 -82.40 2.86 21.82
N TYR A 147 -83.09 3.97 21.62
CA TYR A 147 -83.06 4.75 20.39
C TYR A 147 -82.16 5.98 20.49
N GLY A 148 -81.57 6.40 19.38
CA GLY A 148 -80.71 7.56 19.29
C GLY A 148 -80.21 7.78 17.86
N ALA A 149 -78.99 8.30 17.74
CA ALA A 149 -78.24 8.33 16.48
C ALA A 149 -76.73 8.33 16.77
N ASP A 150 -75.99 7.55 15.98
CA ASP A 150 -74.53 7.60 15.89
C ASP A 150 -74.09 8.36 14.62
N ALA A 151 -72.88 8.91 14.64
CA ALA A 151 -72.20 9.39 13.44
C ALA A 151 -70.68 9.32 13.57
N CYS A 152 -70.01 8.79 12.56
CA CYS A 152 -68.57 8.74 12.40
C CYS A 152 -68.14 9.66 11.25
N PHE A 153 -67.34 10.68 11.57
CA PHE A 153 -66.63 11.53 10.62
C PHE A 153 -65.20 10.99 10.49
N VAL A 154 -64.92 10.35 9.37
CA VAL A 154 -63.61 9.75 9.07
C VAL A 154 -62.80 10.76 8.27
N PHE A 155 -61.75 11.31 8.87
CA PHE A 155 -60.84 12.27 8.25
C PHE A 155 -59.61 11.53 7.73
N ASP A 156 -59.54 11.36 6.42
CA ASP A 156 -58.44 10.72 5.73
C ASP A 156 -57.50 11.72 5.09
N ARG A 157 -56.20 11.48 5.25
CA ARG A 157 -55.14 12.16 4.50
C ARG A 157 -54.22 11.12 3.89
N GLU A 158 -54.14 11.10 2.56
CA GLU A 158 -53.07 10.39 1.87
C GLU A 158 -51.74 11.15 2.04
N VAL A 159 -50.63 10.41 2.10
CA VAL A 159 -49.29 10.96 2.31
C VAL A 159 -48.36 10.39 1.24
N THR A 160 -47.68 11.28 0.53
CA THR A 160 -46.71 10.92 -0.50
C THR A 160 -45.38 10.47 0.11
N SER A 161 -44.58 9.71 -0.64
CA SER A 161 -43.30 9.16 -0.14
C SER A 161 -42.24 10.25 0.14
N ASP A 162 -42.42 11.44 -0.41
CA ASP A 162 -41.48 12.56 -0.39
C ASP A 162 -41.85 13.66 0.64
N GLU A 163 -43.02 13.54 1.29
CA GLU A 163 -43.41 14.42 2.40
C GLU A 163 -42.60 14.15 3.68
N ASP A 164 -42.12 15.21 4.33
CA ASP A 164 -41.40 15.08 5.60
C ASP A 164 -42.30 14.50 6.71
N LYS A 165 -41.84 13.37 7.26
CA LYS A 165 -42.53 12.63 8.33
C LYS A 165 -42.72 13.46 9.61
N LYS A 166 -41.87 14.46 9.91
CA LYS A 166 -42.07 15.35 11.07
C LYS A 166 -43.22 16.32 10.81
N THR A 167 -43.25 16.93 9.63
CA THR A 167 -44.31 17.84 9.16
C THR A 167 -45.66 17.15 9.14
N VAL A 168 -45.76 15.98 8.49
CA VAL A 168 -46.98 15.15 8.46
C VAL A 168 -47.46 14.83 9.89
N LYS A 169 -46.56 14.38 10.77
CA LYS A 169 -46.89 14.09 12.18
C LYS A 169 -47.35 15.33 12.94
N GLY A 170 -46.77 16.50 12.67
CA GLY A 170 -47.19 17.78 13.24
C GLY A 170 -48.59 18.19 12.79
N GLU A 171 -48.88 18.06 11.50
CA GLU A 171 -50.19 18.40 10.92
C GLU A 171 -51.30 17.45 11.42
N VAL A 172 -51.03 16.13 11.49
CA VAL A 172 -51.95 15.14 12.11
C VAL A 172 -52.18 15.46 13.59
N LYS A 173 -51.12 15.82 14.33
CA LYS A 173 -51.24 16.22 15.73
C LYS A 173 -52.14 17.46 15.89
N VAL A 174 -51.96 18.50 15.07
CA VAL A 174 -52.79 19.73 15.11
C VAL A 174 -54.27 19.42 14.80
N ALA A 175 -54.55 18.55 13.82
CA ALA A 175 -55.91 18.12 13.53
C ALA A 175 -56.54 17.35 14.70
N LEU A 176 -55.80 16.41 15.31
CA LEU A 176 -56.23 15.65 16.48
C LEU A 176 -56.49 16.57 17.70
N GLU A 177 -55.60 17.52 17.99
CA GLU A 177 -55.78 18.48 19.09
C GLU A 177 -57.00 19.40 18.87
N LYS A 178 -57.30 19.81 17.64
CA LYS A 178 -58.53 20.57 17.34
C LYS A 178 -59.79 19.74 17.52
N LEU A 179 -59.81 18.47 17.10
CA LEU A 179 -60.94 17.55 17.33
C LEU A 179 -61.14 17.27 18.83
N GLN A 180 -60.06 17.00 19.58
CA GLN A 180 -60.12 16.78 21.03
C GLN A 180 -60.58 18.04 21.80
N GLY A 181 -60.15 19.23 21.37
CA GLY A 181 -60.60 20.50 21.95
C GLY A 181 -62.09 20.78 21.77
N ILE A 182 -62.68 20.34 20.65
CA ILE A 182 -64.12 20.43 20.38
C ILE A 182 -64.92 19.45 21.26
N VAL A 183 -64.34 18.32 21.62
CA VAL A 183 -64.95 17.30 22.52
C VAL A 183 -64.82 17.66 24.01
N SER A 184 -63.82 18.46 24.38
CA SER A 184 -63.46 18.70 25.80
C SER A 184 -64.20 19.85 26.49
N VAL A 185 -65.03 20.63 25.77
CA VAL A 185 -65.75 21.80 26.30
C VAL A 185 -67.16 21.85 25.71
N ASP A 186 -68.18 22.06 26.55
CA ASP A 186 -69.59 22.11 26.13
C ASP A 186 -69.87 23.23 25.12
N ALA A 187 -69.91 22.86 23.83
CA ALA A 187 -70.62 23.47 22.71
C ALA A 187 -70.44 24.99 22.42
N ASN A 188 -69.52 25.68 23.09
CA ASN A 188 -69.36 27.15 23.01
C ASN A 188 -67.92 27.61 22.66
N VAL A 189 -67.09 26.71 22.13
CA VAL A 189 -65.76 27.05 21.58
C VAL A 189 -65.89 27.55 20.14
N ASP A 190 -65.06 28.50 19.74
CA ASP A 190 -64.99 28.96 18.36
C ASP A 190 -64.60 27.80 17.40
N LEU A 191 -65.54 27.48 16.51
CA LEU A 191 -65.38 26.47 15.46
C LEU A 191 -64.40 26.93 14.36
N SER A 192 -64.01 28.21 14.33
CA SER A 192 -63.04 28.72 13.38
C SER A 192 -61.71 27.96 13.43
N VAL A 193 -61.06 27.87 12.28
CA VAL A 193 -59.72 27.31 12.16
C VAL A 193 -58.74 28.47 12.07
N ASN A 194 -57.87 28.61 13.07
CA ASN A 194 -56.85 29.65 13.10
C ASN A 194 -55.98 29.59 11.84
N HIS A 195 -55.56 30.76 11.32
CA HIS A 195 -54.83 30.85 10.05
C HIS A 195 -53.56 29.98 10.01
N ASN A 196 -52.92 29.76 11.16
CA ASN A 196 -51.72 28.92 11.31
C ASN A 196 -52.02 27.40 11.37
N GLN A 197 -53.27 27.01 11.59
CA GLN A 197 -53.73 25.61 11.63
C GLN A 197 -54.41 25.18 10.32
N LYS A 198 -54.86 26.14 9.51
CA LYS A 198 -55.68 25.90 8.31
C LYS A 198 -55.00 25.00 7.28
N SER A 199 -53.71 25.23 7.01
CA SER A 199 -52.91 24.41 6.09
C SER A 199 -52.77 22.94 6.52
N ALA A 200 -52.86 22.63 7.82
CA ALA A 200 -52.78 21.28 8.34
C ALA A 200 -54.09 20.49 8.13
N VAL A 201 -55.24 21.13 8.37
CA VAL A 201 -56.55 20.47 8.29
C VAL A 201 -57.11 20.40 6.86
N GLN A 202 -56.77 21.35 5.98
CA GLN A 202 -57.22 21.34 4.58
C GLN A 202 -56.69 20.17 3.74
N LYS A 203 -55.71 19.40 4.25
CA LYS A 203 -55.21 18.17 3.63
C LYS A 203 -56.03 16.92 4.00
N PHE A 204 -57.06 17.04 4.83
CA PHE A 204 -57.94 15.94 5.22
C PHE A 204 -59.26 16.00 4.43
N ILE A 205 -59.60 14.88 3.80
CA ILE A 205 -60.90 14.62 3.19
C ILE A 205 -61.79 13.97 4.26
N CYS A 206 -63.04 14.40 4.37
CA CYS A 206 -64.01 13.78 5.28
C CYS A 206 -64.87 12.76 4.53
N THR A 207 -65.04 11.57 5.12
CA THR A 207 -66.07 10.59 4.76
C THR A 207 -67.04 10.47 5.94
N PHE A 208 -68.34 10.60 5.67
CA PHE A 208 -69.39 10.59 6.71
C PHE A 208 -70.22 9.30 6.68
N TYR A 209 -70.30 8.64 7.83
CA TYR A 209 -71.21 7.55 8.10
C TYR A 209 -72.08 7.92 9.31
N GLY A 210 -73.39 8.06 9.16
CA GLY A 210 -74.25 8.43 10.28
C GLY A 210 -75.71 8.11 10.05
N ASP A 211 -76.47 8.12 11.13
CA ASP A 211 -77.92 7.81 11.14
C ASP A 211 -78.80 9.04 10.85
N PHE A 212 -78.19 10.13 10.37
CA PHE A 212 -78.82 11.43 10.13
C PHE A 212 -79.14 11.64 8.65
N GLN A 213 -80.37 12.07 8.36
CA GLN A 213 -80.74 12.55 7.02
C GLN A 213 -80.19 13.98 6.80
N LEU A 214 -79.03 14.09 6.16
CA LEU A 214 -78.40 15.37 5.80
C LEU A 214 -78.78 15.79 4.36
N PRO A 215 -78.88 17.09 4.04
CA PRO A 215 -79.04 17.56 2.65
C PRO A 215 -77.85 17.24 1.75
N SER A 216 -76.65 17.17 2.35
CA SER A 216 -75.39 16.80 1.70
C SER A 216 -74.40 16.31 2.76
N ASN A 217 -73.67 15.23 2.49
CA ASN A 217 -72.64 14.74 3.40
C ASN A 217 -71.42 15.69 3.39
N PRO A 218 -70.77 15.92 4.54
CA PRO A 218 -69.55 16.73 4.60
C PRO A 218 -68.36 16.00 3.95
N THR A 219 -67.59 16.72 3.14
CA THR A 219 -66.41 16.21 2.43
C THR A 219 -65.09 16.89 2.83
N SER A 220 -65.16 18.00 3.57
CA SER A 220 -64.01 18.74 4.10
C SER A 220 -63.98 18.75 5.63
N PHE A 221 -62.83 19.13 6.20
CA PHE A 221 -62.69 19.31 7.65
C PHE A 221 -63.63 20.41 8.17
N GLU A 222 -63.68 21.58 7.53
CA GLU A 222 -64.57 22.66 7.94
C GLU A 222 -66.07 22.33 7.80
N ASP A 223 -66.48 21.54 6.80
CA ASP A 223 -67.89 21.14 6.64
C ASP A 223 -68.32 20.10 7.66
N ALA A 224 -67.42 19.17 8.02
CA ALA A 224 -67.67 18.20 9.09
C ALA A 224 -67.94 18.88 10.43
N LEU A 225 -67.19 19.93 10.78
CA LEU A 225 -67.41 20.68 12.02
C LEU A 225 -68.76 21.43 12.04
N LYS A 226 -69.24 21.94 10.90
CA LYS A 226 -70.58 22.56 10.79
C LYS A 226 -71.67 21.51 11.06
N VAL A 227 -71.60 20.37 10.36
CA VAL A 227 -72.55 19.26 10.52
C VAL A 227 -72.56 18.74 11.95
N PHE A 228 -71.38 18.53 12.56
CA PHE A 228 -71.23 18.11 13.96
C PHE A 228 -71.93 19.05 14.94
N ALA A 229 -71.81 20.37 14.75
CA ALA A 229 -72.47 21.37 15.59
C ALA A 229 -74.01 21.41 15.45
N ASP A 230 -74.56 20.86 14.36
CA ASP A 230 -76.00 20.76 14.12
C ASP A 230 -76.60 19.40 14.52
N LEU A 231 -75.82 18.31 14.63
CA LEU A 231 -76.34 16.98 15.04
C LEU A 231 -77.22 17.00 16.30
N PRO A 232 -76.86 17.71 17.41
CA PRO A 232 -77.72 17.79 18.61
C PRO A 232 -79.05 18.51 18.37
N LYS A 233 -79.12 19.40 17.36
CA LYS A 233 -80.34 20.12 16.98
C LYS A 233 -81.23 19.22 16.11
N LEU A 234 -80.63 18.52 15.15
CA LEU A 234 -81.30 17.57 14.26
C LEU A 234 -81.97 16.44 15.04
N LEU A 235 -81.27 15.84 16.02
CA LEU A 235 -81.85 14.77 16.86
C LEU A 235 -82.95 15.27 17.81
N LYS A 236 -82.86 16.52 18.30
CA LYS A 236 -83.91 17.13 19.13
C LYS A 236 -85.15 17.52 18.33
N ALA A 237 -84.99 17.99 17.09
CA ALA A 237 -86.09 18.34 16.21
C ALA A 237 -86.86 17.10 15.73
N ASN A 238 -86.16 15.98 15.48
CA ASN A 238 -86.70 14.79 14.84
C ASN A 238 -86.57 13.53 15.72
N GLN A 239 -87.02 13.58 16.99
CA GLN A 239 -86.91 12.43 17.90
C GLN A 239 -87.62 11.17 17.38
N GLU A 240 -88.65 11.31 16.52
CA GLU A 240 -89.32 10.17 15.86
C GLU A 240 -88.42 9.45 14.84
N LEU A 241 -87.40 10.12 14.29
CA LEU A 241 -86.43 9.55 13.35
C LEU A 241 -85.20 8.92 14.03
N ALA A 242 -85.15 8.92 15.38
CA ALA A 242 -84.09 8.22 16.11
C ALA A 242 -84.12 6.72 15.83
N VAL A 243 -82.98 6.13 15.50
CA VAL A 243 -82.82 4.71 15.16
C VAL A 243 -82.51 3.86 16.40
N PRO A 244 -82.80 2.55 16.39
CA PRO A 244 -82.28 1.63 17.40
C PRO A 244 -80.74 1.67 17.45
N LEU A 245 -80.17 1.79 18.65
CA LEU A 245 -78.72 1.71 18.90
C LEU A 245 -78.34 0.45 19.69
N ARG A 246 -79.08 0.15 20.76
CA ARG A 246 -78.95 -1.07 21.58
C ARG A 246 -80.31 -1.75 21.74
N VAL A 247 -80.32 -3.07 21.84
CA VAL A 247 -81.53 -3.87 22.06
C VAL A 247 -81.27 -4.95 23.10
N TRP A 248 -82.32 -5.30 23.83
CA TRP A 248 -82.31 -6.38 24.81
C TRP A 248 -83.19 -7.52 24.31
N LEU A 249 -82.58 -8.70 24.24
CA LEU A 249 -83.15 -9.91 23.69
C LEU A 249 -83.47 -10.87 24.84
N TYR A 250 -84.75 -11.18 25.02
CA TYR A 250 -85.23 -12.15 26.01
C TYR A 250 -85.42 -13.53 25.34
N PRO A 251 -84.93 -14.62 25.93
CA PRO A 251 -84.97 -15.94 25.30
C PRO A 251 -86.37 -16.56 25.37
N LEU A 252 -86.78 -17.20 24.28
CA LEU A 252 -88.16 -17.70 24.11
C LEU A 252 -88.49 -18.90 25.01
N ASP A 253 -87.50 -19.71 25.37
CA ASP A 253 -87.65 -20.88 26.26
C ASP A 253 -88.23 -20.49 27.63
N LYS A 254 -87.72 -19.39 28.22
CA LYS A 254 -88.17 -18.82 29.49
C LYS A 254 -89.57 -18.20 29.44
N LEU A 255 -90.11 -17.88 28.26
CA LEU A 255 -91.49 -17.38 28.11
C LEU A 255 -92.54 -18.49 28.01
N TYR A 256 -92.12 -19.70 27.62
CA TYR A 256 -93.03 -20.83 27.36
C TYR A 256 -92.76 -22.07 28.22
N SER A 257 -91.80 -22.01 29.14
CA SER A 257 -91.32 -23.16 29.92
C SER A 257 -90.91 -24.35 29.03
N ARG A 258 -90.39 -24.05 27.83
CA ARG A 258 -89.94 -25.04 26.84
C ARG A 258 -88.48 -25.44 27.12
N PRO A 259 -88.01 -26.59 26.61
CA PRO A 259 -86.58 -26.92 26.63
C PRO A 259 -85.75 -25.81 25.99
N SER A 260 -84.66 -25.41 26.64
CA SER A 260 -83.76 -24.37 26.14
C SER A 260 -83.17 -24.76 24.79
N LYS A 261 -83.54 -24.02 23.74
CA LYS A 261 -82.85 -24.10 22.44
C LYS A 261 -81.45 -23.54 22.65
N LEU A 262 -80.43 -24.42 22.62
CA LEU A 262 -79.09 -24.03 23.04
C LEU A 262 -78.57 -22.87 22.17
N HIS A 263 -78.06 -21.85 22.86
CA HIS A 263 -77.16 -20.86 22.31
C HIS A 263 -75.84 -21.02 23.04
N ARG A 264 -74.80 -21.51 22.35
CA ARG A 264 -73.43 -21.47 22.85
C ARG A 264 -72.80 -20.12 22.52
N ASP A 265 -72.37 -19.39 23.55
CA ASP A 265 -71.34 -18.37 23.39
C ASP A 265 -70.04 -19.01 22.91
N ILE A 266 -69.18 -18.18 22.29
CA ILE A 266 -67.86 -18.57 21.78
C ILE A 266 -66.80 -17.84 22.63
N SER A 267 -65.69 -18.51 22.90
CA SER A 267 -64.59 -17.98 23.69
C SER A 267 -64.09 -16.62 23.18
N MET A 268 -63.80 -15.72 24.14
CA MET A 268 -63.18 -14.44 23.85
C MET A 268 -61.78 -14.61 23.26
N ASP A 269 -61.05 -15.67 23.63
CA ASP A 269 -59.71 -15.94 23.12
C ASP A 269 -59.75 -16.25 21.61
N LEU A 270 -60.60 -17.21 21.21
CA LEU A 270 -60.85 -17.52 19.79
C LEU A 270 -61.39 -16.31 19.02
N THR A 271 -62.14 -15.42 19.68
CA THR A 271 -62.61 -14.16 19.09
C THR A 271 -61.43 -13.23 18.75
N MET A 272 -60.46 -13.11 19.66
CA MET A 272 -59.25 -12.30 19.47
C MET A 272 -58.29 -12.92 18.45
N ASP A 273 -58.14 -14.25 18.41
CA ASP A 273 -57.28 -14.95 17.45
C ASP A 273 -57.80 -14.79 16.01
N ILE A 274 -59.11 -14.96 15.80
CA ILE A 274 -59.75 -14.77 14.48
C ILE A 274 -59.68 -13.30 14.03
N GLU A 275 -59.86 -12.36 14.95
CA GLU A 275 -59.67 -10.92 14.72
C GLU A 275 -58.22 -10.61 14.29
N SER A 276 -57.23 -11.17 14.99
CA SER A 276 -55.81 -11.03 14.69
C SER A 276 -55.43 -11.56 13.29
N VAL A 277 -55.95 -12.72 12.90
CA VAL A 277 -55.73 -13.29 11.56
C VAL A 277 -56.29 -12.38 10.46
N ILE A 278 -57.49 -11.82 10.65
CA ILE A 278 -58.10 -10.92 9.65
C ILE A 278 -57.36 -9.56 9.59
N GLU A 279 -56.94 -9.01 10.73
CA GLU A 279 -56.14 -7.78 10.80
C GLU A 279 -54.74 -7.95 10.17
N SER A 280 -54.14 -9.15 10.30
CA SER A 280 -52.87 -9.53 9.65
C SER A 280 -52.99 -9.57 8.11
N LEU A 281 -54.09 -10.13 7.60
CA LEU A 281 -54.39 -10.15 6.16
C LEU A 281 -54.66 -8.74 5.61
N ASN A 282 -55.43 -7.92 6.33
CA ASN A 282 -55.65 -6.50 6.00
C ASN A 282 -54.34 -5.70 5.99
N THR A 283 -53.49 -5.91 7.01
CA THR A 283 -52.15 -5.34 7.09
C THR A 283 -51.29 -5.72 5.88
N THR A 284 -51.36 -6.97 5.45
CA THR A 284 -50.61 -7.47 4.29
C THR A 284 -51.09 -6.81 2.99
N GLU A 285 -52.41 -6.68 2.79
CA GLU A 285 -53.00 -5.99 1.63
C GLU A 285 -52.68 -4.48 1.61
N MET A 286 -52.70 -3.81 2.76
CA MET A 286 -52.30 -2.40 2.88
C MET A 286 -50.82 -2.18 2.54
N LYS A 287 -49.91 -3.00 3.07
CA LYS A 287 -48.48 -2.92 2.76
C LYS A 287 -48.18 -3.19 1.28
N CYS A 288 -48.82 -4.20 0.68
CA CYS A 288 -48.72 -4.42 -0.76
C CYS A 288 -49.19 -3.20 -1.56
N SER A 289 -50.26 -2.53 -1.12
CA SER A 289 -50.79 -1.33 -1.78
C SER A 289 -49.82 -0.14 -1.73
N ASP A 290 -49.05 0.00 -0.65
CA ASP A 290 -48.02 1.04 -0.52
C ASP A 290 -46.74 0.74 -1.31
N LEU A 291 -46.41 -0.54 -1.51
CA LEU A 291 -45.32 -1.02 -2.34
C LEU A 291 -45.63 -0.91 -3.85
N LEU A 292 -46.88 -1.12 -4.26
CA LEU A 292 -47.32 -0.89 -5.65
C LEU A 292 -47.25 0.59 -6.06
N LYS A 293 -47.33 1.52 -5.10
CA LYS A 293 -47.13 2.97 -5.29
C LYS A 293 -45.66 3.40 -5.24
N ASP A 294 -44.73 2.48 -5.00
CA ASP A 294 -43.30 2.78 -4.84
C ASP A 294 -42.58 2.72 -6.19
N SER A 295 -41.60 3.60 -6.41
CA SER A 295 -41.00 3.81 -7.74
C SER A 295 -40.43 2.55 -8.46
N PRO A 296 -39.90 1.51 -7.79
CA PRO A 296 -39.49 0.28 -8.47
C PRO A 296 -40.67 -0.50 -9.07
N ALA A 297 -41.82 -0.56 -8.39
CA ALA A 297 -43.02 -1.21 -8.93
C ALA A 297 -43.61 -0.39 -10.09
N LEU A 298 -43.61 0.94 -9.99
CA LEU A 298 -44.00 1.82 -11.10
C LEU A 298 -43.03 1.79 -12.29
N THR A 299 -41.84 1.17 -12.16
CA THR A 299 -40.82 1.08 -13.22
C THR A 299 -40.73 -0.32 -13.83
N PHE A 300 -40.86 -1.38 -13.03
CA PHE A 300 -40.57 -2.76 -13.43
C PHE A 300 -41.77 -3.68 -13.18
N SER A 301 -42.40 -4.16 -14.26
CA SER A 301 -43.54 -5.08 -14.23
C SER A 301 -43.29 -6.33 -13.39
N ALA A 302 -42.15 -7.00 -13.56
CA ALA A 302 -41.77 -8.18 -12.79
C ALA A 302 -41.76 -7.96 -11.25
N PHE A 303 -41.47 -6.74 -10.79
CA PHE A 303 -41.53 -6.40 -9.38
C PHE A 303 -42.96 -6.05 -8.94
N HIS A 304 -43.68 -5.27 -9.75
CA HIS A 304 -45.09 -4.93 -9.55
C HIS A 304 -45.99 -6.17 -9.45
N ASP A 305 -45.88 -7.09 -10.40
CA ASP A 305 -46.81 -8.21 -10.57
C ASP A 305 -46.70 -9.22 -9.42
N LYS A 306 -45.51 -9.40 -8.84
CA LYS A 306 -45.31 -10.20 -7.61
C LYS A 306 -46.00 -9.60 -6.39
N ILE A 307 -45.99 -8.26 -6.26
CA ILE A 307 -46.68 -7.56 -5.16
C ILE A 307 -48.20 -7.58 -5.39
N LEU A 308 -48.65 -7.40 -6.63
CA LEU A 308 -50.06 -7.50 -7.01
C LEU A 308 -50.60 -8.92 -6.79
N GLN A 309 -49.83 -9.95 -7.11
CA GLN A 309 -50.17 -11.35 -6.84
C GLN A 309 -50.27 -11.64 -5.34
N MET A 310 -49.34 -11.17 -4.50
CA MET A 310 -49.43 -11.31 -3.04
C MET A 310 -50.72 -10.68 -2.51
N LYS A 311 -51.03 -9.43 -2.90
CA LYS A 311 -52.26 -8.73 -2.52
C LYS A 311 -53.51 -9.51 -2.93
N HIS A 312 -53.55 -10.00 -4.16
CA HIS A 312 -54.69 -10.74 -4.70
C HIS A 312 -54.88 -12.12 -4.06
N ASN A 313 -53.79 -12.82 -3.74
CA ASN A 313 -53.80 -14.07 -2.99
C ASN A 313 -54.37 -13.86 -1.58
N CYS A 314 -53.89 -12.84 -0.86
CA CYS A 314 -54.33 -12.52 0.49
C CYS A 314 -55.83 -12.15 0.52
N TYR A 315 -56.28 -11.31 -0.41
CA TYR A 315 -57.70 -10.97 -0.57
C TYR A 315 -58.58 -12.22 -0.81
N LYS A 316 -58.15 -13.13 -1.71
CA LYS A 316 -58.85 -14.40 -1.97
C LYS A 316 -58.90 -15.31 -0.75
N TYR A 317 -57.79 -15.43 -0.02
CA TYR A 317 -57.71 -16.23 1.19
C TYR A 317 -58.61 -15.66 2.30
N LYS A 318 -58.59 -14.34 2.51
CA LYS A 318 -59.47 -13.63 3.44
C LYS A 318 -60.94 -13.88 3.13
N LEU A 319 -61.34 -13.83 1.85
CA LEU A 319 -62.71 -14.13 1.42
C LEU A 319 -63.12 -15.59 1.70
N ARG A 320 -62.20 -16.56 1.52
CA ARG A 320 -62.42 -17.97 1.93
C ARG A 320 -62.60 -18.08 3.44
N LEU A 321 -61.71 -17.47 4.23
CA LEU A 321 -61.75 -17.51 5.69
C LEU A 321 -63.03 -16.90 6.27
N VAL A 322 -63.40 -15.69 5.82
CA VAL A 322 -64.65 -15.00 6.21
C VAL A 322 -65.88 -15.85 5.88
N LYS A 323 -65.93 -16.45 4.68
CA LYS A 323 -67.05 -17.32 4.28
C LYS A 323 -67.12 -18.60 5.10
N THR A 324 -65.97 -19.24 5.40
CA THR A 324 -65.92 -20.41 6.28
C THR A 324 -66.39 -20.05 7.69
N LEU A 325 -65.88 -18.96 8.26
CA LEU A 325 -66.28 -18.43 9.56
C LEU A 325 -67.80 -18.21 9.64
N GLY A 326 -68.38 -17.46 8.70
CA GLY A 326 -69.82 -17.25 8.61
C GLY A 326 -70.63 -18.55 8.52
N SER A 327 -70.10 -19.60 7.89
CA SER A 327 -70.76 -20.93 7.85
C SER A 327 -70.63 -21.74 9.15
N LEU A 328 -69.58 -21.52 9.94
CA LEU A 328 -69.34 -22.23 11.20
C LEU A 328 -70.13 -21.64 12.37
N LEU A 329 -70.17 -20.31 12.49
CA LEU A 329 -70.77 -19.63 13.66
C LEU A 329 -72.20 -20.09 13.99
N PRO A 330 -73.16 -20.19 13.05
CA PRO A 330 -74.52 -20.62 13.37
C PRO A 330 -74.61 -22.07 13.81
N ASN A 331 -73.78 -22.94 13.24
CA ASN A 331 -73.73 -24.37 13.56
C ASN A 331 -73.10 -24.61 14.95
N ILE A 332 -72.10 -23.82 15.34
CA ILE A 332 -71.48 -23.90 16.67
C ILE A 332 -72.44 -23.38 17.75
N ARG A 333 -73.02 -22.20 17.50
CA ARG A 333 -73.98 -21.57 18.42
C ARG A 333 -75.22 -22.42 18.64
N GLY A 334 -75.70 -23.13 17.61
CA GLY A 334 -76.83 -24.06 17.68
C GLY A 334 -76.50 -25.49 18.13
N ASP A 335 -75.29 -25.74 18.64
CA ASP A 335 -74.79 -27.06 19.10
C ASP A 335 -74.82 -28.20 18.06
N VAL A 336 -74.77 -27.85 16.77
CA VAL A 336 -74.66 -28.81 15.65
C VAL A 336 -73.20 -29.25 15.46
N ILE A 337 -72.26 -28.34 15.72
CA ILE A 337 -70.80 -28.55 15.59
C ILE A 337 -70.12 -28.03 16.86
N LYS A 338 -69.03 -28.67 17.30
CA LYS A 338 -68.26 -28.19 18.45
C LYS A 338 -67.43 -26.96 18.10
N GLU A 339 -67.23 -26.09 19.08
CA GLU A 339 -66.36 -24.91 19.03
C GLU A 339 -64.91 -25.21 18.60
N THR A 340 -64.45 -26.46 18.75
CA THR A 340 -63.17 -26.94 18.21
C THR A 340 -63.02 -26.70 16.71
N ALA A 341 -64.11 -26.61 15.95
CA ALA A 341 -64.06 -26.28 14.51
C ALA A 341 -63.48 -24.88 14.21
N LEU A 342 -63.45 -23.96 15.18
CA LEU A 342 -62.72 -22.68 15.06
C LEU A 342 -61.23 -22.85 15.34
N ASN A 343 -60.85 -23.80 16.21
CA ASN A 343 -59.44 -24.16 16.43
C ASN A 343 -58.90 -24.85 15.18
N ASP A 344 -59.69 -25.76 14.57
CA ASP A 344 -59.37 -26.40 13.29
C ASP A 344 -59.17 -25.37 12.16
N LEU A 345 -59.94 -24.26 12.17
CA LEU A 345 -59.81 -23.16 11.20
C LEU A 345 -58.55 -22.32 11.43
N LEU A 346 -58.19 -22.05 12.69
CA LEU A 346 -56.94 -21.36 13.04
C LEU A 346 -55.71 -22.24 12.74
N GLN A 347 -55.78 -23.54 13.00
CA GLN A 347 -54.73 -24.48 12.59
C GLN A 347 -54.62 -24.58 11.05
N GLU A 348 -55.75 -24.60 10.32
CA GLU A 348 -55.74 -24.52 8.85
C GLU A 348 -55.15 -23.20 8.33
N HIS A 349 -55.10 -22.13 9.14
CA HIS A 349 -54.36 -20.89 8.85
C HIS A 349 -52.86 -21.03 9.13
N ASP A 350 -52.46 -21.49 10.31
CA ASP A 350 -51.04 -21.58 10.72
C ASP A 350 -50.25 -22.62 9.92
N GLU A 351 -50.91 -23.67 9.42
CA GLU A 351 -50.33 -24.63 8.48
C GLU A 351 -50.33 -24.14 7.01
N SER A 352 -50.98 -23.01 6.71
CA SER A 352 -51.08 -22.47 5.35
C SER A 352 -49.92 -21.52 4.97
N PRO A 353 -49.66 -21.30 3.67
CA PRO A 353 -48.75 -20.25 3.18
C PRO A 353 -49.32 -18.82 3.33
N PHE A 354 -50.32 -18.63 4.20
CA PHE A 354 -50.88 -17.33 4.59
C PHE A 354 -50.67 -16.99 6.07
N ARG A 355 -50.02 -17.86 6.86
CA ARG A 355 -49.71 -17.60 8.27
C ARG A 355 -48.95 -16.27 8.45
N GLY A 356 -49.30 -15.50 9.48
CA GLY A 356 -48.87 -14.11 9.63
C GLY A 356 -47.34 -13.87 9.61
N HIS A 357 -46.55 -14.83 10.11
CA HIS A 357 -45.08 -14.76 10.08
C HIS A 357 -44.53 -14.63 8.65
N ASP A 358 -44.96 -15.52 7.75
CA ASP A 358 -44.36 -15.63 6.41
C ASP A 358 -44.80 -14.46 5.51
N LEU A 359 -46.02 -13.95 5.71
CA LEU A 359 -46.49 -12.72 5.07
C LEU A 359 -45.64 -11.51 5.51
N ALA A 360 -45.34 -11.40 6.80
CA ALA A 360 -44.52 -10.33 7.35
C ALA A 360 -43.05 -10.40 6.90
N GLU A 361 -42.46 -11.60 6.84
CA GLU A 361 -41.10 -11.82 6.36
C GLU A 361 -40.96 -11.54 4.86
N TRP A 362 -41.89 -12.04 4.04
CA TRP A 362 -41.93 -11.76 2.60
C TRP A 362 -42.05 -10.26 2.32
N LEU A 363 -42.95 -9.56 3.03
CA LEU A 363 -43.12 -8.11 2.89
C LEU A 363 -41.87 -7.33 3.31
N LYS A 364 -41.23 -7.71 4.42
CA LYS A 364 -39.99 -7.07 4.90
C LYS A 364 -38.86 -7.15 3.85
N GLU A 365 -38.68 -8.30 3.22
CA GLU A 365 -37.64 -8.45 2.18
C GLU A 365 -38.00 -7.72 0.87
N ARG A 366 -39.29 -7.64 0.49
CA ARG A 366 -39.73 -6.80 -0.65
C ARG A 366 -39.65 -5.30 -0.35
N GLU A 367 -39.91 -4.86 0.88
CA GLU A 367 -39.64 -3.49 1.35
C GLU A 367 -38.15 -3.14 1.23
N LYS A 368 -37.27 -4.04 1.68
CA LYS A 368 -35.80 -3.92 1.55
C LYS A 368 -35.33 -3.87 0.09
N GLU A 369 -35.84 -4.77 -0.75
CA GLU A 369 -35.56 -4.78 -2.20
C GLU A 369 -36.01 -3.48 -2.87
N SER A 370 -37.24 -3.00 -2.60
CA SER A 370 -37.73 -1.71 -3.11
C SER A 370 -36.79 -0.56 -2.76
N ASN A 371 -36.36 -0.46 -1.50
CA ASN A 371 -35.48 0.62 -1.05
C ASN A 371 -34.10 0.59 -1.73
N ILE A 372 -33.54 -0.60 -1.98
CA ILE A 372 -32.25 -0.75 -2.67
C ILE A 372 -32.39 -0.41 -4.16
N ILE A 373 -33.41 -0.94 -4.85
CA ILE A 373 -33.68 -0.64 -6.27
C ILE A 373 -33.96 0.86 -6.46
N LYS A 374 -34.77 1.48 -5.58
CA LYS A 374 -35.05 2.94 -5.57
C LYS A 374 -33.76 3.76 -5.40
N THR A 375 -32.82 3.30 -4.57
CA THR A 375 -31.52 3.97 -4.35
C THR A 375 -30.59 3.87 -5.55
N VAL A 376 -30.58 2.73 -6.26
CA VAL A 376 -29.81 2.55 -7.49
C VAL A 376 -30.44 3.31 -8.66
N LEU A 377 -31.77 3.22 -8.84
CA LEU A 377 -32.52 3.99 -9.84
C LEU A 377 -32.28 5.49 -9.74
N ARG A 378 -32.27 6.06 -8.52
CA ARG A 378 -31.96 7.48 -8.33
C ARG A 378 -30.55 7.79 -8.84
N GLN A 379 -29.54 7.04 -8.40
CA GLN A 379 -28.15 7.26 -8.82
C GLN A 379 -27.88 7.08 -10.32
N LEU A 380 -28.69 6.29 -11.02
CA LEU A 380 -28.62 6.15 -12.48
C LEU A 380 -29.25 7.37 -13.18
N LYS A 381 -30.40 7.86 -12.69
CA LYS A 381 -31.03 9.11 -13.17
C LYS A 381 -30.18 10.34 -12.86
N ASP A 382 -29.56 10.40 -11.68
CA ASP A 382 -28.64 11.47 -11.26
C ASP A 382 -27.42 11.55 -12.20
N ALA A 383 -27.00 10.42 -12.78
CA ALA A 383 -25.94 10.33 -13.79
C ALA A 383 -26.45 10.55 -15.24
N GLY A 384 -27.74 10.84 -15.45
CA GLY A 384 -28.31 11.11 -16.77
C GLY A 384 -28.82 9.90 -17.56
N ALA A 385 -28.85 8.70 -16.99
CA ALA A 385 -29.38 7.52 -17.66
C ALA A 385 -30.92 7.55 -17.73
N GLN A 386 -31.47 7.19 -18.89
CA GLN A 386 -32.91 7.17 -19.13
C GLN A 386 -33.52 5.85 -18.67
N VAL A 387 -34.61 5.90 -17.90
CA VAL A 387 -35.38 4.68 -17.56
C VAL A 387 -36.30 4.40 -18.74
N GLU A 388 -36.04 3.32 -19.47
CA GLU A 388 -36.84 2.92 -20.62
C GLU A 388 -37.65 1.65 -20.30
N VAL A 389 -38.91 1.64 -20.72
CA VAL A 389 -39.85 0.54 -20.54
C VAL A 389 -40.04 -0.24 -21.86
N ASN A 390 -39.83 0.41 -23.02
CA ASN A 390 -39.90 -0.22 -24.34
C ASN A 390 -38.52 -0.21 -25.03
N LEU A 391 -37.71 -1.24 -24.76
CA LEU A 391 -36.39 -1.43 -25.37
C LEU A 391 -36.43 -1.48 -26.90
N ASP A 392 -37.44 -2.15 -27.48
CA ASP A 392 -37.59 -2.32 -28.92
C ASP A 392 -37.74 -0.97 -29.63
N SER A 393 -38.37 0.01 -28.98
CA SER A 393 -38.51 1.37 -29.52
C SER A 393 -37.18 2.15 -29.58
N ILE A 394 -36.20 1.81 -28.74
CA ILE A 394 -34.84 2.37 -28.80
C ILE A 394 -33.95 1.57 -29.77
N LEU A 395 -34.12 0.25 -29.88
CA LEU A 395 -33.33 -0.56 -30.82
C LEU A 395 -33.59 -0.21 -32.30
N MET A 396 -34.73 0.42 -32.59
CA MET A 396 -35.10 0.94 -33.93
C MET A 396 -34.61 2.38 -34.18
N ASP A 397 -33.92 3.00 -33.23
CA ASP A 397 -33.39 4.38 -33.31
C ASP A 397 -32.03 4.39 -34.04
N LEU A 398 -32.07 4.51 -35.38
CA LEU A 398 -30.89 4.40 -36.25
C LEU A 398 -29.82 5.51 -36.06
N GLU A 399 -30.09 6.53 -35.25
CA GLU A 399 -29.09 7.55 -34.87
C GLU A 399 -28.19 7.10 -33.70
N VAL A 400 -28.48 5.94 -33.08
CA VAL A 400 -27.79 5.42 -31.90
C VAL A 400 -26.87 4.23 -32.25
N GLY A 401 -25.56 4.46 -32.30
CA GLY A 401 -24.57 3.41 -32.60
C GLY A 401 -24.44 2.34 -31.51
N TYR A 402 -24.53 2.74 -30.24
CA TYR A 402 -24.43 1.85 -29.08
C TYR A 402 -25.52 2.16 -28.04
N ILE A 403 -26.12 1.11 -27.46
CA ILE A 403 -27.03 1.25 -26.31
C ILE A 403 -26.40 0.52 -25.13
N VAL A 404 -26.22 1.24 -24.02
CA VAL A 404 -25.64 0.70 -22.78
C VAL A 404 -26.72 0.68 -21.72
N SER A 405 -27.14 -0.51 -21.30
CA SER A 405 -28.22 -0.70 -20.33
C SER A 405 -27.68 -1.19 -18.99
N TYR A 406 -27.94 -0.44 -17.91
CA TYR A 406 -27.89 -1.01 -16.57
C TYR A 406 -29.15 -1.86 -16.37
N THR A 407 -28.99 -3.17 -16.48
CA THR A 407 -30.11 -4.12 -16.45
C THR A 407 -30.19 -4.79 -15.09
N PHE A 408 -31.33 -4.66 -14.40
CA PHE A 408 -31.61 -5.45 -13.20
C PHE A 408 -32.00 -6.87 -13.61
N THR A 409 -31.24 -7.86 -13.13
CA THR A 409 -31.30 -9.24 -13.65
C THR A 409 -32.02 -10.25 -12.77
N SER A 410 -32.39 -9.85 -11.54
CA SER A 410 -33.05 -10.75 -10.57
C SER A 410 -34.38 -10.25 -10.01
N LEU A 411 -35.03 -9.28 -10.67
CA LEU A 411 -36.37 -8.82 -10.24
C LEU A 411 -37.42 -9.93 -10.42
N ASP A 412 -37.37 -10.65 -11.55
CA ASP A 412 -38.24 -11.80 -11.77
C ASP A 412 -37.68 -13.12 -11.21
N PHE A 413 -36.49 -13.11 -10.60
CA PHE A 413 -35.87 -14.33 -10.11
C PHE A 413 -36.71 -15.01 -9.02
N ASN A 414 -37.09 -16.26 -9.28
CA ASN A 414 -37.90 -17.07 -8.39
C ASN A 414 -36.99 -18.05 -7.65
N ILE A 415 -36.72 -17.78 -6.36
CA ILE A 415 -35.74 -18.49 -5.54
C ILE A 415 -36.22 -19.93 -5.28
N SER A 416 -35.93 -20.82 -6.23
CA SER A 416 -36.36 -22.22 -6.33
C SER A 416 -37.89 -22.44 -6.30
N HIS A 417 -38.38 -23.25 -7.24
CA HIS A 417 -39.79 -23.64 -7.35
C HIS A 417 -40.36 -24.32 -6.09
N ARG A 418 -39.52 -24.79 -5.15
CA ARG A 418 -39.96 -25.39 -3.87
C ARG A 418 -40.09 -24.37 -2.72
N THR A 419 -39.59 -23.15 -2.87
CA THR A 419 -39.50 -22.16 -1.78
C THR A 419 -40.36 -20.91 -1.97
N ASP A 420 -40.71 -20.53 -3.21
CA ASP A 420 -41.56 -19.35 -3.44
C ASP A 420 -42.95 -19.46 -2.78
N VAL A 421 -43.25 -18.48 -1.92
CA VAL A 421 -44.52 -18.31 -1.21
C VAL A 421 -45.67 -18.07 -2.20
N LEU A 422 -45.45 -17.34 -3.31
CA LEU A 422 -46.53 -17.02 -4.26
C LEU A 422 -47.03 -18.28 -5.00
N LEU A 423 -46.12 -19.19 -5.38
CA LEU A 423 -46.47 -20.50 -5.92
C LEU A 423 -47.21 -21.36 -4.89
N LYS A 424 -46.73 -21.44 -3.64
CA LYS A 424 -47.41 -22.18 -2.56
C LYS A 424 -48.83 -21.67 -2.29
N GLN A 425 -49.00 -20.35 -2.21
CA GLN A 425 -50.32 -19.70 -2.08
C GLN A 425 -51.23 -20.00 -3.27
N LYS A 426 -50.71 -19.91 -4.51
CA LYS A 426 -51.48 -20.18 -5.72
C LYS A 426 -51.95 -21.64 -5.77
N ALA A 427 -51.12 -22.60 -5.36
CA ALA A 427 -51.50 -24.00 -5.24
C ALA A 427 -52.58 -24.21 -4.17
N TYR A 428 -52.38 -23.70 -2.95
CA TYR A 428 -53.32 -23.81 -1.82
C TYR A 428 -54.69 -23.16 -2.11
N LEU A 429 -54.73 -22.06 -2.88
CA LEU A 429 -55.97 -21.43 -3.33
C LEU A 429 -56.66 -22.18 -4.48
N SER A 430 -55.97 -23.11 -5.15
CA SER A 430 -56.49 -23.89 -6.28
C SER A 430 -56.91 -25.31 -5.88
N SER A 431 -56.36 -25.87 -4.80
CA SER A 431 -56.73 -27.20 -4.29
C SER A 431 -58.08 -27.16 -3.56
N SER A 432 -59.14 -27.59 -4.26
CA SER A 432 -60.50 -27.73 -3.70
C SER A 432 -60.69 -28.96 -2.79
N THR A 433 -59.60 -29.62 -2.36
CA THR A 433 -59.63 -30.95 -1.74
C THR A 433 -58.63 -31.02 -0.60
N LYS A 434 -59.05 -31.50 0.58
CA LYS A 434 -58.11 -31.92 1.63
C LYS A 434 -57.44 -33.23 1.17
N GLY A 435 -56.15 -33.17 0.82
CA GLY A 435 -55.40 -34.31 0.27
C GLY A 435 -53.91 -34.03 0.09
N GLU A 436 -53.12 -34.59 1.00
CA GLU A 436 -51.72 -35.03 0.85
C GLU A 436 -50.76 -34.25 -0.08
N THR A 437 -49.97 -33.33 0.51
CA THR A 437 -48.56 -33.14 0.10
C THR A 437 -47.67 -33.09 1.34
N ASN A 438 -47.37 -34.26 1.90
CA ASN A 438 -46.59 -34.40 3.13
C ASN A 438 -45.07 -34.40 2.87
N GLU A 439 -44.57 -33.46 2.06
CA GLU A 439 -43.13 -33.13 2.02
C GLU A 439 -42.86 -32.04 3.08
N LYS A 440 -42.25 -32.42 4.21
CA LYS A 440 -41.65 -31.45 5.14
C LYS A 440 -40.45 -30.78 4.47
N SER A 441 -40.68 -29.65 3.80
CA SER A 441 -39.59 -28.86 3.20
C SER A 441 -38.62 -28.40 4.30
N THR A 442 -37.37 -28.82 4.18
CA THR A 442 -36.30 -28.45 5.12
C THR A 442 -36.03 -26.94 5.13
N ASP A 443 -35.49 -26.49 6.26
CA ASP A 443 -35.21 -25.09 6.58
C ASP A 443 -34.23 -24.47 5.57
N SER A 444 -34.74 -23.66 4.62
CA SER A 444 -33.94 -22.85 3.69
C SER A 444 -34.39 -21.39 3.82
N LYS A 445 -33.64 -20.62 4.62
CA LYS A 445 -34.05 -19.29 5.12
C LYS A 445 -33.86 -18.13 4.13
N GLN A 446 -33.57 -18.43 2.86
CA GLN A 446 -33.20 -17.40 1.89
C GLN A 446 -34.42 -16.89 1.09
N MET A 447 -35.20 -16.00 1.70
CA MET A 447 -36.35 -15.33 1.05
C MET A 447 -35.97 -14.20 0.08
N SER A 448 -34.72 -13.72 0.09
CA SER A 448 -34.23 -12.65 -0.80
C SER A 448 -32.98 -13.05 -1.58
N TRP A 449 -32.91 -12.56 -2.81
CA TRP A 449 -31.77 -12.70 -3.72
C TRP A 449 -30.66 -11.67 -3.45
N LEU A 450 -30.89 -10.65 -2.61
CA LEU A 450 -29.92 -9.60 -2.29
C LEU A 450 -28.89 -10.04 -1.24
N THR A 451 -28.03 -11.00 -1.58
CA THR A 451 -26.85 -11.35 -0.78
C THR A 451 -25.82 -10.21 -0.78
N THR A 452 -24.81 -10.28 0.11
CA THR A 452 -23.75 -9.27 0.20
C THR A 452 -22.93 -9.20 -1.09
N GLU A 453 -22.66 -10.36 -1.68
CA GLU A 453 -21.86 -10.54 -2.90
C GLU A 453 -22.60 -9.95 -4.11
N ILE A 454 -23.91 -10.21 -4.20
CA ILE A 454 -24.78 -9.64 -5.25
C ILE A 454 -24.91 -8.12 -5.08
N GLN A 455 -25.05 -7.62 -3.85
CA GLN A 455 -25.02 -6.18 -3.59
C GLN A 455 -23.67 -5.54 -3.96
N GLN A 456 -22.55 -6.25 -3.76
CA GLN A 456 -21.22 -5.79 -4.17
C GLN A 456 -21.06 -5.79 -5.70
N ALA A 457 -21.55 -6.82 -6.40
CA ALA A 457 -21.61 -6.86 -7.86
C ALA A 457 -22.45 -5.71 -8.44
N MET A 458 -23.64 -5.45 -7.87
CA MET A 458 -24.49 -4.30 -8.25
C MET A 458 -23.78 -2.96 -8.05
N ARG A 459 -23.03 -2.78 -6.96
CA ARG A 459 -22.21 -1.57 -6.74
C ARG A 459 -21.07 -1.44 -7.75
N SER A 460 -20.39 -2.55 -8.06
CA SER A 460 -19.32 -2.59 -9.06
C SER A 460 -19.85 -2.16 -10.44
N ASN A 461 -20.93 -2.79 -10.89
CA ASN A 461 -21.61 -2.46 -12.14
C ASN A 461 -22.12 -1.01 -12.15
N LEU A 462 -22.66 -0.50 -11.05
CA LEU A 462 -23.10 0.90 -10.96
C LEU A 462 -21.94 1.88 -11.11
N ASN A 463 -20.75 1.55 -10.57
CA ASN A 463 -19.55 2.37 -10.71
C ASN A 463 -19.00 2.34 -12.14
N ILE A 464 -18.89 1.15 -12.74
CA ILE A 464 -18.48 0.96 -14.15
C ILE A 464 -19.43 1.72 -15.08
N PHE A 465 -20.75 1.62 -14.86
CA PHE A 465 -21.76 2.28 -15.67
C PHE A 465 -21.71 3.81 -15.59
N LYS A 466 -21.45 4.39 -14.40
CA LYS A 466 -21.21 5.84 -14.25
C LYS A 466 -19.94 6.28 -14.98
N ASN A 467 -18.83 5.58 -14.78
CA ASN A 467 -17.57 5.83 -15.47
C ASN A 467 -17.72 5.79 -17.01
N LEU A 468 -18.59 4.93 -17.55
CA LEU A 468 -18.91 4.89 -18.99
C LEU A 468 -19.68 6.13 -19.47
N ILE A 469 -20.59 6.69 -18.66
CA ILE A 469 -21.32 7.93 -18.99
C ILE A 469 -20.38 9.14 -18.96
N ASP A 470 -19.57 9.24 -17.90
CA ASP A 470 -18.68 10.38 -17.61
C ASP A 470 -17.42 10.42 -18.50
N SER A 471 -17.19 9.38 -19.32
CA SER A 471 -16.05 9.30 -20.24
C SER A 471 -16.09 10.40 -21.31
N LYS A 472 -14.96 11.10 -21.48
CA LYS A 472 -14.80 12.18 -22.47
C LYS A 472 -14.65 11.64 -23.90
N ASP A 473 -13.90 10.55 -24.04
CA ASP A 473 -13.57 9.91 -25.33
C ASP A 473 -14.61 8.84 -25.69
N ARG A 474 -15.88 9.06 -25.32
CA ARG A 474 -16.98 8.12 -25.53
C ARG A 474 -17.45 8.12 -26.98
N GLU A 475 -17.70 6.92 -27.50
CA GLU A 475 -18.49 6.74 -28.71
C GLU A 475 -19.95 7.21 -28.48
N PRO A 476 -20.69 7.63 -29.52
CA PRO A 476 -22.07 8.10 -29.38
C PRO A 476 -23.00 6.96 -28.91
N ALA A 477 -23.24 6.92 -27.59
CA ALA A 477 -23.98 5.86 -26.92
C ALA A 477 -25.15 6.39 -26.09
N LYS A 478 -26.28 5.67 -26.09
CA LYS A 478 -27.48 5.97 -25.30
C LYS A 478 -27.49 5.12 -24.03
N PHE A 479 -27.49 5.78 -22.87
CA PHE A 479 -27.43 5.14 -21.56
C PHE A 479 -28.82 4.97 -20.96
N ILE A 480 -29.21 3.72 -20.70
CA ILE A 480 -30.54 3.37 -20.23
C ILE A 480 -30.53 2.47 -18.98
N VAL A 481 -31.70 2.31 -18.36
CA VAL A 481 -31.94 1.39 -17.25
C VAL A 481 -33.14 0.51 -17.60
N SER A 482 -32.99 -0.81 -17.43
CA SER A 482 -34.03 -1.81 -17.78
C SER A 482 -34.02 -3.01 -16.82
N SER A 483 -34.86 -4.02 -17.07
CA SER A 483 -34.83 -5.30 -16.35
C SER A 483 -35.07 -6.48 -17.28
N LYS A 484 -34.26 -7.53 -17.15
CA LYS A 484 -34.34 -8.79 -17.93
C LYS A 484 -33.73 -9.91 -17.10
N GLU A 485 -34.45 -11.01 -16.88
CA GLU A 485 -33.96 -12.12 -16.05
C GLU A 485 -32.70 -12.77 -16.65
N MET A 486 -31.67 -12.99 -15.82
CA MET A 486 -30.41 -13.64 -16.22
C MET A 486 -29.79 -14.43 -15.06
N GLU A 487 -29.87 -15.77 -15.10
CA GLU A 487 -29.34 -16.65 -14.04
C GLU A 487 -27.83 -16.47 -13.81
N ASN A 488 -27.06 -16.38 -14.91
CA ASN A 488 -25.59 -16.33 -14.87
C ASN A 488 -25.00 -15.00 -14.36
N ASN A 489 -25.83 -13.95 -14.20
CA ASN A 489 -25.38 -12.61 -13.79
C ASN A 489 -26.36 -12.01 -12.77
N PRO A 490 -26.44 -12.53 -11.53
CA PRO A 490 -27.49 -12.16 -10.59
C PRO A 490 -27.41 -10.70 -10.10
N GLY A 491 -28.59 -10.12 -9.84
CA GLY A 491 -28.82 -8.76 -9.35
C GLY A 491 -28.71 -7.66 -10.40
N SER A 492 -27.59 -7.58 -11.11
CA SER A 492 -27.45 -6.68 -12.27
C SER A 492 -26.43 -7.15 -13.29
N CYS A 493 -26.58 -6.68 -14.52
CA CYS A 493 -25.55 -6.74 -15.56
C CYS A 493 -25.56 -5.43 -16.36
N ILE A 494 -24.40 -5.02 -16.90
CA ILE A 494 -24.35 -3.99 -17.94
C ILE A 494 -24.49 -4.70 -19.28
N LEU A 495 -25.57 -4.44 -20.01
CA LEU A 495 -25.81 -5.00 -21.33
C LEU A 495 -25.44 -3.98 -22.41
N LEU A 496 -24.67 -4.42 -23.40
CA LEU A 496 -24.26 -3.64 -24.56
C LEU A 496 -24.97 -4.18 -25.81
N TYR A 497 -25.70 -3.30 -26.50
CA TYR A 497 -26.24 -3.54 -27.84
C TYR A 497 -25.41 -2.73 -28.84
N GLU A 498 -24.96 -3.37 -29.91
CA GLU A 498 -24.03 -2.80 -30.90
C GLU A 498 -24.75 -2.71 -32.26
N ASN A 499 -24.73 -1.54 -32.90
CA ASN A 499 -25.22 -1.31 -34.27
C ASN A 499 -26.64 -1.87 -34.56
N GLY A 500 -27.59 -1.66 -33.65
CA GLY A 500 -28.98 -2.12 -33.81
C GLY A 500 -29.18 -3.64 -33.68
N CYS A 501 -28.20 -4.39 -33.16
CA CYS A 501 -28.36 -5.82 -32.90
C CYS A 501 -29.27 -6.08 -31.68
N ASN A 502 -30.24 -6.99 -31.83
CA ASN A 502 -31.15 -7.40 -30.75
C ASN A 502 -30.47 -8.25 -29.65
N GLU A 503 -29.32 -8.87 -29.95
CA GLU A 503 -28.58 -9.69 -29.00
C GLU A 503 -27.57 -8.84 -28.21
N ALA A 504 -27.95 -8.49 -26.98
CA ALA A 504 -27.06 -7.80 -26.04
C ALA A 504 -25.97 -8.73 -25.49
N VAL A 505 -24.75 -8.21 -25.42
CA VAL A 505 -23.60 -8.86 -24.77
C VAL A 505 -23.38 -8.27 -23.37
N CYS A 506 -23.03 -9.11 -22.40
CA CYS A 506 -22.60 -8.64 -21.08
C CYS A 506 -21.28 -7.85 -21.20
N PHE A 507 -21.29 -6.56 -20.88
CA PHE A 507 -20.07 -5.76 -20.83
C PHE A 507 -19.14 -6.31 -19.74
N THR A 508 -17.91 -6.63 -20.13
CA THR A 508 -16.86 -7.09 -19.23
C THR A 508 -15.76 -6.04 -19.22
N SER A 509 -15.48 -5.43 -18.07
CA SER A 509 -14.36 -4.50 -17.92
C SER A 509 -13.01 -5.24 -17.99
N PRO A 510 -11.95 -4.64 -18.54
CA PRO A 510 -10.59 -5.13 -18.37
C PRO A 510 -10.25 -5.36 -16.89
N SER A 511 -9.51 -6.42 -16.58
CA SER A 511 -8.88 -6.56 -15.26
C SER A 511 -7.76 -5.52 -15.12
N LYS A 512 -7.53 -5.01 -13.90
CA LYS A 512 -6.41 -4.11 -13.62
C LYS A 512 -5.09 -4.74 -14.10
N PRO A 513 -4.34 -4.11 -15.02
CA PRO A 513 -3.06 -4.64 -15.45
C PRO A 513 -2.05 -4.55 -14.31
N ALA A 514 -1.10 -5.48 -14.26
CA ALA A 514 0.05 -5.36 -13.39
C ALA A 514 0.96 -4.20 -13.85
N CYS A 515 1.81 -3.70 -12.95
CA CYS A 515 2.79 -2.68 -13.31
C CYS A 515 3.77 -3.21 -14.37
N PRO A 516 4.28 -2.35 -15.28
CA PRO A 516 5.42 -2.71 -16.10
C PRO A 516 6.67 -2.91 -15.22
N ILE A 517 7.63 -3.71 -15.70
CA ILE A 517 8.87 -4.01 -14.98
C ILE A 517 10.05 -3.54 -15.82
N THR A 518 10.93 -2.72 -15.26
CA THR A 518 12.18 -2.30 -15.93
C THR A 518 13.07 -3.52 -16.18
N GLU A 519 13.38 -3.79 -17.44
CA GLU A 519 14.24 -4.92 -17.85
C GLU A 519 15.65 -4.45 -18.22
N GLU A 520 15.79 -3.26 -18.81
CA GLU A 520 17.10 -2.66 -19.14
C GLU A 520 17.00 -1.14 -19.30
N VAL A 521 18.07 -0.40 -18.99
CA VAL A 521 18.20 1.04 -19.26
C VAL A 521 19.40 1.28 -20.16
N LYS A 522 19.19 1.87 -21.34
CA LYS A 522 20.17 2.09 -22.41
C LYS A 522 20.29 3.59 -22.71
N GLY A 523 20.97 4.33 -21.83
CA GLY A 523 21.20 5.76 -21.99
C GLY A 523 19.91 6.57 -21.93
N ASP A 524 19.47 7.08 -23.08
CA ASP A 524 18.24 7.85 -23.31
C ASP A 524 16.99 6.97 -23.52
N GLY A 525 17.16 5.65 -23.62
CA GLY A 525 16.06 4.68 -23.75
C GLY A 525 15.91 3.73 -22.57
N VAL A 526 14.69 3.29 -22.31
CA VAL A 526 14.33 2.32 -21.24
C VAL A 526 13.50 1.19 -21.84
N ILE A 527 13.89 -0.05 -21.56
CA ILE A 527 13.13 -1.26 -21.94
C ILE A 527 12.28 -1.70 -20.75
N LEU A 528 10.97 -1.66 -20.95
CA LEU A 528 9.95 -2.05 -19.98
C LEU A 528 9.24 -3.32 -20.43
N LYS A 529 9.25 -4.34 -19.57
CA LYS A 529 8.47 -5.56 -19.73
C LYS A 529 7.03 -5.30 -19.34
N VAL A 530 6.10 -5.55 -20.26
CA VAL A 530 4.67 -5.25 -20.11
C VAL A 530 3.86 -6.50 -19.76
N PRO A 531 2.77 -6.36 -18.98
CA PRO A 531 1.94 -7.50 -18.58
C PRO A 531 1.12 -8.06 -19.75
N PRO A 532 0.75 -9.35 -19.71
CA PRO A 532 -0.19 -9.91 -20.69
C PRO A 532 -1.59 -9.29 -20.53
N SER A 533 -2.21 -8.96 -21.67
CA SER A 533 -3.59 -8.45 -21.75
C SER A 533 -4.63 -9.52 -21.36
N CYS A 534 -5.68 -9.14 -20.62
CA CYS A 534 -6.80 -10.05 -20.34
C CYS A 534 -7.76 -10.15 -21.55
N PRO A 535 -8.65 -11.16 -21.63
CA PRO A 535 -9.57 -11.32 -22.75
C PRO A 535 -10.56 -10.16 -23.00
N ALA A 536 -10.78 -9.28 -22.01
CA ALA A 536 -11.62 -8.09 -22.13
C ALA A 536 -10.85 -6.82 -22.55
N THR A 537 -9.52 -6.91 -22.69
CA THR A 537 -8.67 -5.83 -23.20
C THR A 537 -8.69 -5.85 -24.73
N VAL A 538 -9.08 -4.73 -25.33
CA VAL A 538 -9.03 -4.49 -26.78
C VAL A 538 -7.66 -3.98 -27.18
N GLU A 539 -7.10 -3.06 -26.39
CA GLU A 539 -5.79 -2.44 -26.59
C GLU A 539 -5.08 -2.27 -25.23
N LEU A 540 -3.77 -2.47 -25.19
CA LEU A 540 -2.94 -2.15 -24.02
C LEU A 540 -2.04 -0.96 -24.39
N ARG A 541 -2.00 0.07 -23.55
CA ARG A 541 -1.17 1.27 -23.75
C ARG A 541 -0.18 1.40 -22.60
N LEU A 542 1.05 1.80 -22.90
CA LEU A 542 2.04 2.21 -21.91
C LEU A 542 1.96 3.74 -21.78
N LEU A 543 1.57 4.21 -20.60
CA LEU A 543 1.46 5.63 -20.30
C LEU A 543 2.68 6.07 -19.48
N TYR A 544 3.36 7.13 -19.92
CA TYR A 544 4.51 7.70 -19.22
C TYR A 544 4.50 9.22 -19.25
N LYS A 545 5.05 9.85 -18.21
CA LYS A 545 5.32 11.29 -18.17
C LYS A 545 6.42 11.63 -17.17
N PRO A 546 7.14 12.75 -17.34
CA PRO A 546 7.92 13.33 -16.27
C PRO A 546 7.04 13.65 -15.06
N LYS A 547 7.56 13.47 -13.85
CA LYS A 547 6.86 13.74 -12.58
C LYS A 547 6.43 15.20 -12.40
N GLN A 548 7.04 16.12 -13.15
CA GLN A 548 6.73 17.56 -13.16
C GLN A 548 5.60 17.93 -14.13
N ASP A 549 5.28 17.06 -15.11
CA ASP A 549 4.29 17.32 -16.16
C ASP A 549 2.91 16.75 -15.75
N THR A 550 1.82 17.34 -16.28
CA THR A 550 0.43 16.95 -15.97
C THR A 550 -0.13 15.89 -16.92
N ASP A 551 0.20 16.00 -18.20
CA ASP A 551 -0.36 15.17 -19.27
C ASP A 551 0.47 13.88 -19.45
N TRP A 552 -0.18 12.81 -19.92
CA TRP A 552 0.45 11.50 -20.13
C TRP A 552 0.73 11.26 -21.61
N THR A 553 1.97 10.95 -21.96
CA THR A 553 2.33 10.40 -23.28
C THR A 553 1.90 8.93 -23.33
N SER A 554 1.45 8.47 -24.50
CA SER A 554 0.81 7.14 -24.66
C SER A 554 1.40 6.37 -25.84
N GLU A 555 2.10 5.28 -25.55
CA GLU A 555 2.60 4.33 -26.55
C GLU A 555 1.69 3.09 -26.64
N PRO A 556 1.25 2.67 -27.85
CA PRO A 556 0.46 1.46 -28.02
C PRO A 556 1.34 0.21 -27.91
N VAL A 557 0.92 -0.76 -27.09
CA VAL A 557 1.57 -2.08 -27.02
C VAL A 557 1.00 -2.96 -28.14
N LEU A 558 1.87 -3.45 -29.04
CA LEU A 558 1.43 -4.34 -30.11
C LEU A 558 0.98 -5.70 -29.54
N LYS A 559 0.10 -6.38 -30.28
CA LYS A 559 -0.37 -7.70 -29.89
C LYS A 559 0.80 -8.68 -29.83
N ASP A 560 0.83 -9.49 -28.77
CA ASP A 560 1.90 -10.45 -28.45
C ASP A 560 3.29 -9.83 -28.18
N GLN A 561 3.38 -8.50 -28.03
CA GLN A 561 4.58 -7.80 -27.58
C GLN A 561 4.75 -7.92 -26.05
N HIS A 562 5.92 -8.33 -25.58
CA HIS A 562 6.22 -8.48 -24.14
C HIS A 562 7.14 -7.39 -23.59
N THR A 563 7.79 -6.60 -24.45
CA THR A 563 8.71 -5.52 -24.08
C THR A 563 8.48 -4.30 -24.96
N VAL A 564 8.47 -3.12 -24.34
CA VAL A 564 8.32 -1.82 -24.99
C VAL A 564 9.56 -0.98 -24.67
N THR A 565 10.12 -0.31 -25.67
CA THR A 565 11.25 0.61 -25.48
C THR A 565 10.74 2.03 -25.54
N LEU A 566 10.77 2.73 -24.41
CA LEU A 566 10.66 4.18 -24.37
C LEU A 566 11.99 4.78 -24.84
N THR A 567 11.94 5.86 -25.61
CA THR A 567 13.12 6.57 -26.15
C THR A 567 13.00 8.07 -25.89
N ASP A 568 14.06 8.84 -26.18
CA ASP A 568 14.13 10.29 -26.02
C ASP A 568 13.81 10.80 -24.59
N LEU A 569 14.14 9.98 -23.57
CA LEU A 569 13.91 10.34 -22.18
C LEU A 569 14.97 11.33 -21.69
N ARG A 570 14.52 12.44 -21.09
CA ARG A 570 15.38 13.46 -20.46
C ARG A 570 16.26 12.88 -19.35
N GLU A 571 17.57 13.16 -19.38
CA GLU A 571 18.51 12.87 -18.29
C GLU A 571 18.08 13.57 -16.97
N GLU A 572 18.53 13.02 -15.83
CA GLU A 572 18.22 13.44 -14.44
C GLU A 572 16.72 13.50 -14.07
N THR A 573 15.82 13.17 -15.00
CA THR A 573 14.38 13.32 -14.83
C THR A 573 13.77 12.06 -14.22
N GLU A 574 12.92 12.24 -13.21
CA GLU A 574 12.07 11.18 -12.65
C GLU A 574 10.78 11.07 -13.49
N TYR A 575 10.50 9.86 -13.98
CA TYR A 575 9.31 9.53 -14.77
C TYR A 575 8.31 8.72 -13.96
N GLU A 576 7.04 9.08 -14.07
CA GLU A 576 5.88 8.29 -13.67
C GLU A 576 5.45 7.41 -14.85
N ILE A 577 5.29 6.11 -14.64
CA ILE A 577 4.97 5.14 -15.70
C ILE A 577 3.89 4.15 -15.23
N LYS A 578 2.91 3.82 -16.08
CA LYS A 578 1.83 2.86 -15.81
C LYS A 578 1.34 2.18 -17.10
N CYS A 579 0.73 1.00 -16.97
CA CYS A 579 0.02 0.33 -18.06
C CYS A 579 -1.47 0.66 -18.00
N ALA A 580 -2.10 0.94 -19.13
CA ALA A 580 -3.52 1.20 -19.27
C ALA A 580 -4.18 0.15 -20.17
N ALA A 581 -5.07 -0.66 -19.61
CA ALA A 581 -5.83 -1.66 -20.35
C ALA A 581 -7.15 -1.05 -20.83
N VAL A 582 -7.28 -0.85 -22.14
CA VAL A 582 -8.46 -0.27 -22.80
C VAL A 582 -9.39 -1.40 -23.25
N GLY A 583 -10.64 -1.36 -22.81
CA GLY A 583 -11.71 -2.30 -23.20
C GLY A 583 -12.64 -1.73 -24.28
N LYS A 584 -13.80 -2.37 -24.46
CA LYS A 584 -14.89 -1.82 -25.28
C LYS A 584 -15.34 -0.44 -24.77
N LEU A 585 -15.89 0.39 -25.66
CA LEU A 585 -16.35 1.77 -25.37
C LEU A 585 -15.25 2.67 -24.76
N ASN A 586 -13.98 2.42 -25.12
CA ASN A 586 -12.79 3.09 -24.58
C ASN A 586 -12.65 3.03 -23.04
N TYR A 587 -13.33 2.09 -22.37
CA TYR A 587 -13.26 1.94 -20.92
C TYR A 587 -11.86 1.49 -20.48
N THR A 588 -11.13 2.38 -19.81
CA THR A 588 -9.71 2.19 -19.49
C THR A 588 -9.50 1.85 -18.01
N VAL A 589 -8.61 0.91 -17.73
CA VAL A 589 -8.20 0.52 -16.36
C VAL A 589 -6.67 0.56 -16.24
N ASP A 590 -6.19 1.38 -15.31
CA ASP A 590 -4.76 1.62 -15.10
C ASP A 590 -4.13 0.66 -14.08
N SER A 591 -2.85 0.33 -14.27
CA SER A 591 -1.98 -0.24 -13.23
C SER A 591 -1.69 0.80 -12.14
N ASP A 592 -1.02 0.37 -11.06
CA ASP A 592 -0.35 1.33 -10.19
C ASP A 592 0.82 1.99 -10.95
N VAL A 593 1.25 3.16 -10.47
CA VAL A 593 2.33 3.96 -11.07
C VAL A 593 3.66 3.50 -10.49
N ILE A 594 4.62 3.18 -11.36
CA ILE A 594 6.03 3.03 -10.98
C ILE A 594 6.77 4.36 -11.16
N HIS A 595 7.94 4.48 -10.51
CA HIS A 595 8.85 5.62 -10.68
C HIS A 595 10.19 5.11 -11.21
N LEU A 596 10.82 5.91 -12.07
CA LEU A 596 12.10 5.58 -12.68
C LEU A 596 12.93 6.86 -12.90
N ARG A 597 14.22 6.84 -12.57
CA ARG A 597 15.14 7.95 -12.84
C ARG A 597 16.13 7.61 -13.94
N VAL A 598 16.28 8.51 -14.92
CA VAL A 598 17.31 8.41 -15.96
C VAL A 598 18.63 8.99 -15.41
N ILE A 599 19.69 8.19 -15.42
CA ILE A 599 21.03 8.59 -14.94
C ILE A 599 21.79 9.30 -16.08
N GLU A 600 22.55 10.34 -15.77
CA GLU A 600 23.43 10.99 -16.76
C GLU A 600 24.40 9.99 -17.43
N LYS A 601 24.47 10.05 -18.76
CA LYS A 601 25.44 9.30 -19.57
C LYS A 601 26.89 9.60 -19.19
N LYS A 602 27.17 10.79 -18.64
CA LYS A 602 28.52 11.16 -18.15
C LYS A 602 28.98 10.30 -16.97
N ILE A 603 28.07 9.97 -16.05
CA ILE A 603 28.38 9.16 -14.86
C ILE A 603 28.76 7.74 -15.30
N ILE A 604 28.01 7.18 -16.25
CA ILE A 604 28.29 5.84 -16.82
C ILE A 604 29.67 5.83 -17.50
N MET A 605 29.96 6.79 -18.38
CA MET A 605 31.28 6.88 -19.04
C MET A 605 32.45 7.09 -18.05
N ALA A 606 32.23 7.78 -16.94
CA ALA A 606 33.24 7.96 -15.89
C ALA A 606 33.54 6.62 -15.19
N THR A 607 32.52 5.83 -14.88
CA THR A 607 32.67 4.47 -14.34
C THR A 607 33.40 3.53 -15.29
N ASP A 608 33.03 3.52 -16.58
CA ASP A 608 33.71 2.72 -17.60
C ASP A 608 35.20 3.07 -17.65
N SER A 609 35.53 4.36 -17.65
CA SER A 609 36.91 4.86 -17.59
C SER A 609 37.66 4.36 -16.34
N VAL A 610 37.06 4.39 -15.14
CA VAL A 610 37.72 3.86 -13.92
C VAL A 610 38.02 2.36 -14.08
N ILE A 611 37.05 1.59 -14.57
CA ILE A 611 37.19 0.14 -14.78
C ILE A 611 38.26 -0.15 -15.86
N GLU A 612 38.32 0.61 -16.95
CA GLU A 612 39.36 0.50 -17.98
C GLU A 612 40.76 0.81 -17.43
N ASN A 613 40.92 1.87 -16.62
CA ASN A 613 42.22 2.25 -16.06
C ASN A 613 42.77 1.21 -15.06
N LEU A 614 41.90 0.61 -14.25
CA LEU A 614 42.24 -0.51 -13.37
C LEU A 614 42.62 -1.76 -14.18
N ASN A 615 41.82 -2.13 -15.20
CA ASN A 615 42.12 -3.23 -16.11
C ASN A 615 43.45 -3.03 -16.87
N PHE A 616 43.75 -1.80 -17.32
CA PHE A 616 45.01 -1.46 -17.97
C PHE A 616 46.21 -1.74 -17.05
N THR A 617 46.09 -1.37 -15.77
CA THR A 617 47.12 -1.58 -14.76
C THR A 617 47.30 -3.06 -14.43
N GLU A 618 46.21 -3.82 -14.24
CA GLU A 618 46.21 -5.28 -14.04
C GLU A 618 46.90 -6.03 -15.21
N ASN A 619 46.62 -5.60 -16.44
CA ASN A 619 47.24 -6.12 -17.66
C ASN A 619 48.72 -5.71 -17.81
N LYS A 620 49.10 -4.49 -17.39
CA LYS A 620 50.50 -4.03 -17.38
C LYS A 620 51.34 -4.84 -16.39
N CYS A 621 50.90 -4.99 -15.14
CA CYS A 621 51.58 -5.86 -14.18
C CYS A 621 51.69 -7.30 -14.68
N SER A 622 50.62 -7.86 -15.27
CA SER A 622 50.63 -9.22 -15.82
C SER A 622 51.67 -9.41 -16.95
N LYS A 623 51.95 -8.38 -17.74
CA LYS A 623 53.05 -8.39 -18.74
C LYS A 623 54.42 -8.28 -18.08
N LEU A 624 54.57 -7.47 -17.03
CA LEU A 624 55.85 -7.31 -16.32
C LEU A 624 56.24 -8.54 -15.51
N LEU A 625 55.28 -9.34 -15.04
CA LEU A 625 55.53 -10.64 -14.38
C LEU A 625 56.06 -11.72 -15.35
N GLN A 626 55.77 -11.58 -16.66
CA GLN A 626 56.31 -12.45 -17.71
C GLN A 626 57.75 -12.09 -18.11
N ASP A 627 58.28 -10.95 -17.64
CA ASP A 627 59.65 -10.53 -17.91
C ASP A 627 60.64 -11.39 -17.09
N THR A 628 61.62 -11.99 -17.76
CA THR A 628 62.65 -12.81 -17.09
C THR A 628 63.47 -12.01 -16.09
N ARG A 629 63.60 -10.68 -16.27
CA ARG A 629 64.31 -9.76 -15.37
C ARG A 629 63.53 -9.54 -14.07
N THR A 630 62.20 -9.57 -14.12
CA THR A 630 61.34 -9.50 -12.92
C THR A 630 61.51 -10.74 -12.05
N ASN A 631 61.70 -11.89 -12.69
CA ASN A 631 61.87 -13.18 -12.04
C ASN A 631 63.30 -13.41 -11.47
N ALA A 632 64.28 -12.59 -11.86
CA ALA A 632 65.65 -12.67 -11.32
C ALA A 632 65.76 -12.24 -9.84
N PHE A 633 64.81 -11.42 -9.34
CA PHE A 633 64.79 -10.96 -7.95
C PHE A 633 63.37 -11.06 -7.38
N SER A 634 63.17 -11.92 -6.38
CA SER A 634 61.86 -12.24 -5.80
C SER A 634 61.10 -11.01 -5.27
N ALA A 635 61.81 -10.01 -4.74
CA ALA A 635 61.22 -8.75 -4.28
C ALA A 635 60.61 -7.91 -5.42
N CYS A 636 61.18 -7.95 -6.63
CA CYS A 636 60.63 -7.25 -7.80
C CYS A 636 59.35 -7.93 -8.29
N HIS A 637 59.37 -9.26 -8.43
CA HIS A 637 58.17 -10.05 -8.71
C HIS A 637 57.07 -9.78 -7.67
N LYS A 638 57.40 -9.82 -6.38
CA LYS A 638 56.41 -9.61 -5.31
C LYS A 638 55.70 -8.25 -5.43
N LYS A 639 56.44 -7.15 -5.61
CA LYS A 639 55.85 -5.80 -5.74
C LYS A 639 54.87 -5.68 -6.91
N ILE A 640 55.19 -6.30 -8.05
CA ILE A 640 54.36 -6.25 -9.26
C ILE A 640 53.13 -7.17 -9.11
N GLU A 641 53.27 -8.31 -8.42
CA GLU A 641 52.16 -9.19 -8.05
C GLU A 641 51.20 -8.53 -7.05
N ASP A 642 51.73 -7.89 -6.00
CA ASP A 642 50.94 -7.18 -5.00
C ASP A 642 50.15 -6.03 -5.66
N MET A 643 50.77 -5.22 -6.54
CA MET A 643 50.07 -4.19 -7.33
C MET A 643 48.93 -4.78 -8.16
N ARG A 644 49.20 -5.88 -8.88
CA ARG A 644 48.19 -6.57 -9.71
C ARG A 644 47.00 -7.00 -8.86
N ARG A 645 47.28 -7.66 -7.73
CA ARG A 645 46.28 -8.20 -6.81
C ARG A 645 45.45 -7.11 -6.16
N TYR A 646 46.06 -6.02 -5.70
CA TYR A 646 45.32 -4.91 -5.09
C TYR A 646 44.43 -4.21 -6.11
N CYS A 647 44.91 -3.94 -7.34
CA CYS A 647 44.08 -3.40 -8.42
C CYS A 647 42.89 -4.32 -8.76
N GLN A 648 43.12 -5.63 -8.85
CA GLN A 648 42.07 -6.61 -9.14
C GLN A 648 41.02 -6.69 -8.03
N MET A 649 41.43 -6.66 -6.76
CA MET A 649 40.53 -6.64 -5.60
C MET A 649 39.70 -5.36 -5.56
N TYR A 650 40.34 -4.19 -5.71
CA TYR A 650 39.65 -2.90 -5.73
C TYR A 650 38.65 -2.80 -6.89
N ARG A 651 39.02 -3.26 -8.09
CA ARG A 651 38.16 -3.27 -9.27
C ARG A 651 36.87 -4.08 -9.06
N GLN A 652 36.95 -5.23 -8.39
CA GLN A 652 35.78 -6.07 -8.09
C GLN A 652 34.85 -5.42 -7.06
N ASP A 653 35.39 -4.75 -6.04
CA ASP A 653 34.61 -4.06 -5.00
C ASP A 653 33.92 -2.80 -5.56
N PHE A 654 34.65 -2.01 -6.37
CA PHE A 654 34.14 -0.82 -7.06
C PHE A 654 33.02 -1.16 -8.05
N ASP A 655 33.25 -2.12 -8.97
CA ASP A 655 32.28 -2.56 -9.97
C ASP A 655 30.99 -3.07 -9.31
N LYS A 656 31.10 -3.94 -8.31
CA LYS A 656 29.96 -4.44 -7.55
C LYS A 656 29.18 -3.31 -6.84
N THR A 657 29.88 -2.38 -6.21
CA THR A 657 29.26 -1.27 -5.47
C THR A 657 28.55 -0.31 -6.42
N MET A 658 29.18 0.04 -7.54
CA MET A 658 28.63 0.93 -8.56
C MET A 658 27.37 0.34 -9.21
N ASN A 659 27.40 -0.94 -9.60
CA ASN A 659 26.21 -1.61 -10.14
C ASN A 659 25.05 -1.65 -9.14
N SER A 660 25.33 -1.84 -7.84
CA SER A 660 24.30 -1.79 -6.80
C SER A 660 23.69 -0.40 -6.66
N LEU A 661 24.50 0.66 -6.67
CA LEU A 661 24.01 2.04 -6.57
C LEU A 661 23.26 2.47 -7.84
N ILE A 662 23.68 2.06 -9.04
CA ILE A 662 22.95 2.32 -10.29
C ILE A 662 21.51 1.82 -10.20
N LEU A 663 21.30 0.61 -9.69
CA LEU A 663 19.97 0.01 -9.54
C LEU A 663 19.10 0.80 -8.53
N SER A 664 19.63 1.12 -7.34
CA SER A 664 18.88 1.90 -6.33
C SER A 664 18.60 3.34 -6.77
N VAL A 665 19.48 3.98 -7.54
CA VAL A 665 19.21 5.31 -8.13
C VAL A 665 18.15 5.24 -9.22
N GLN A 666 18.17 4.22 -10.10
CA GLN A 666 17.11 3.98 -11.09
C GLN A 666 15.75 3.75 -10.42
N ALA A 667 15.73 2.95 -9.35
CA ALA A 667 14.54 2.68 -8.53
C ALA A 667 14.08 3.85 -7.63
N CYS A 668 14.79 4.99 -7.66
CA CYS A 668 14.54 6.17 -6.82
C CYS A 668 14.66 5.92 -5.30
N GLU A 669 15.40 4.89 -4.90
CA GLU A 669 15.77 4.62 -3.50
C GLU A 669 16.94 5.49 -3.03
N GLU A 670 17.86 5.80 -3.95
CA GLU A 670 19.08 6.61 -3.73
C GLU A 670 19.12 7.83 -4.66
N GLU A 671 19.91 8.84 -4.29
CA GLU A 671 20.14 10.02 -5.13
C GLU A 671 21.33 9.81 -6.09
N THR A 672 21.31 10.50 -7.24
CA THR A 672 22.42 10.52 -8.21
C THR A 672 23.75 10.98 -7.60
N CYS A 673 23.70 11.74 -6.51
CA CYS A 673 24.89 12.15 -5.75
C CYS A 673 25.68 10.96 -5.17
N ALA A 674 25.05 9.81 -4.88
CA ALA A 674 25.73 8.61 -4.40
C ALA A 674 26.74 8.07 -5.44
N LEU A 675 26.40 8.15 -6.73
CA LEU A 675 27.27 7.72 -7.83
C LEU A 675 28.47 8.65 -7.99
N THR A 676 28.24 9.97 -7.93
CA THR A 676 29.33 10.96 -8.00
C THR A 676 30.23 10.90 -6.77
N ASN A 677 29.70 10.57 -5.59
CA ASN A 677 30.49 10.38 -4.37
C ASN A 677 31.41 9.16 -4.47
N LEU A 678 30.96 8.05 -5.08
CA LEU A 678 31.81 6.87 -5.33
C LEU A 678 32.93 7.17 -6.33
N LEU A 679 32.64 7.94 -7.39
CA LEU A 679 33.65 8.40 -8.36
C LEU A 679 34.67 9.36 -7.71
N GLN A 680 34.22 10.30 -6.89
CA GLN A 680 35.11 11.19 -6.12
C GLN A 680 36.00 10.39 -5.15
N ALA A 681 35.43 9.39 -4.46
CA ALA A 681 36.18 8.50 -3.57
C ALA A 681 37.22 7.64 -4.30
N HIS A 682 37.06 7.38 -5.62
CA HIS A 682 38.10 6.75 -6.44
C HIS A 682 39.30 7.68 -6.66
N GLU A 683 39.06 8.92 -7.11
CA GLU A 683 40.13 9.89 -7.38
C GLU A 683 40.88 10.30 -6.10
N GLU A 684 40.23 10.27 -4.94
CA GLU A 684 40.87 10.51 -3.63
C GLU A 684 41.63 9.28 -3.07
N SER A 685 41.48 8.09 -3.67
CA SER A 685 42.07 6.82 -3.19
C SER A 685 43.51 6.59 -3.70
N PRO A 686 44.29 5.68 -3.09
CA PRO A 686 45.58 5.22 -3.63
C PRO A 686 45.43 4.28 -4.85
N PHE A 687 44.23 4.15 -5.41
CA PHE A 687 43.94 3.48 -6.68
C PHE A 687 43.61 4.47 -7.82
N ASN A 688 43.73 5.78 -7.58
CA ASN A 688 43.46 6.81 -8.58
C ASN A 688 44.27 6.60 -9.87
N THR A 689 43.72 7.10 -10.99
CA THR A 689 44.26 6.86 -12.33
C THR A 689 45.66 7.47 -12.56
N HIS A 690 46.06 8.49 -11.80
CA HIS A 690 47.39 9.11 -11.89
C HIS A 690 48.47 8.21 -11.29
N ASP A 691 48.33 7.85 -10.02
CA ASP A 691 49.39 7.18 -9.26
C ASP A 691 49.64 5.75 -9.75
N LEU A 692 48.60 5.03 -10.20
CA LEU A 692 48.76 3.73 -10.86
C LEU A 692 49.63 3.81 -12.12
N LYS A 693 49.40 4.83 -12.97
CA LYS A 693 50.17 5.02 -14.22
C LYS A 693 51.59 5.46 -13.95
N GLU A 694 51.79 6.36 -12.98
CA GLU A 694 53.10 6.86 -12.57
C GLU A 694 53.95 5.74 -11.96
N TRP A 695 53.37 4.91 -11.07
CA TRP A 695 54.03 3.75 -10.47
C TRP A 695 54.49 2.74 -11.54
N ILE A 696 53.61 2.35 -12.48
CA ILE A 696 53.96 1.44 -13.58
C ILE A 696 55.13 2.00 -14.40
N ARG A 697 55.10 3.29 -14.77
CA ARG A 697 56.16 3.91 -15.57
C ARG A 697 57.52 3.88 -14.86
N GLU A 698 57.53 4.17 -13.57
CA GLU A 698 58.77 4.18 -12.79
C GLU A 698 59.27 2.76 -12.49
N LYS A 699 58.40 1.76 -12.30
CA LYS A 699 58.82 0.35 -12.19
C LYS A 699 59.35 -0.23 -13.49
N GLU A 700 58.77 0.12 -14.64
CA GLU A 700 59.32 -0.23 -15.97
C GLU A 700 60.75 0.33 -16.14
N LYS A 701 61.00 1.54 -15.64
CA LYS A 701 62.29 2.25 -15.69
C LYS A 701 63.32 1.70 -14.68
N GLU A 702 62.89 1.32 -13.48
CA GLU A 702 63.71 0.56 -12.51
C GLU A 702 64.13 -0.78 -13.12
N LEU A 703 63.16 -1.60 -13.54
CA LEU A 703 63.39 -2.94 -14.10
C LEU A 703 64.31 -2.91 -15.32
N ASN A 704 64.11 -1.98 -16.25
CA ASN A 704 64.98 -1.84 -17.41
C ASN A 704 66.43 -1.51 -17.02
N THR A 705 66.64 -0.54 -16.13
CA THR A 705 68.01 -0.16 -15.70
C THR A 705 68.68 -1.27 -14.90
N VAL A 706 67.94 -1.93 -14.00
CA VAL A 706 68.45 -3.08 -13.22
C VAL A 706 68.80 -4.24 -14.15
N GLY A 707 67.99 -4.47 -15.19
CA GLY A 707 68.27 -5.42 -16.27
C GLY A 707 69.54 -5.11 -17.05
N GLU A 708 69.81 -3.83 -17.39
CA GLU A 708 71.07 -3.41 -18.03
C GLU A 708 72.28 -3.72 -17.14
N PHE A 709 72.18 -3.47 -15.82
CA PHE A 709 73.25 -3.83 -14.87
C PHE A 709 73.41 -5.34 -14.73
N LEU A 710 72.32 -6.09 -14.61
CA LEU A 710 72.30 -7.54 -14.48
C LEU A 710 72.91 -8.23 -15.71
N GLN A 711 72.55 -7.78 -16.92
CA GLN A 711 73.10 -8.31 -18.16
C GLN A 711 74.61 -8.07 -18.23
N GLN A 712 75.10 -6.88 -17.90
CA GLN A 712 76.54 -6.60 -17.88
C GLN A 712 77.29 -7.48 -16.85
N LEU A 713 76.68 -7.80 -15.71
CA LEU A 713 77.28 -8.72 -14.72
C LEU A 713 77.35 -10.16 -15.25
N LEU A 714 76.28 -10.63 -15.90
CA LEU A 714 76.22 -11.93 -16.58
C LEU A 714 77.23 -12.01 -17.75
N ASP A 715 77.35 -10.96 -18.56
CA ASP A 715 78.30 -10.85 -19.69
C ASP A 715 79.76 -10.89 -19.23
N PHE A 716 80.05 -10.52 -17.98
CA PHE A 716 81.38 -10.65 -17.38
C PHE A 716 81.65 -12.05 -16.79
N GLY A 717 80.61 -12.91 -16.69
CA GLY A 717 80.70 -14.28 -16.19
C GLY A 717 80.26 -14.50 -14.73
N ALA A 718 79.54 -13.56 -14.12
CA ALA A 718 79.03 -13.73 -12.75
C ALA A 718 77.73 -14.55 -12.69
N GLU A 719 77.57 -15.39 -11.68
CA GLU A 719 76.38 -16.24 -11.50
C GLU A 719 75.29 -15.52 -10.68
N VAL A 720 74.04 -15.48 -11.19
CA VAL A 720 72.89 -15.03 -10.39
C VAL A 720 72.46 -16.17 -9.49
N ASN A 721 72.56 -16.00 -8.16
CA ASN A 721 72.26 -17.08 -7.21
C ASN A 721 71.32 -16.62 -6.08
N THR A 722 70.24 -17.38 -5.89
CA THR A 722 69.22 -17.17 -4.86
C THR A 722 69.52 -17.89 -3.55
N SER A 723 70.61 -18.67 -3.46
CA SER A 723 71.12 -19.27 -2.22
C SER A 723 72.61 -19.00 -2.09
N LEU A 724 72.95 -17.94 -1.35
CA LEU A 724 74.31 -17.59 -0.98
C LEU A 724 74.99 -18.74 -0.20
N ASP A 725 74.25 -19.35 0.72
CA ASP A 725 74.66 -20.45 1.58
C ASP A 725 75.20 -21.65 0.78
N ALA A 726 74.58 -21.95 -0.37
CA ALA A 726 75.02 -23.00 -1.29
C ALA A 726 76.33 -22.67 -2.03
N VAL A 727 76.69 -21.38 -2.15
CA VAL A 727 77.99 -20.95 -2.71
C VAL A 727 79.08 -21.00 -1.63
N LEU A 728 78.78 -20.53 -0.42
CA LEU A 728 79.72 -20.53 0.71
C LEU A 728 80.04 -21.95 1.21
N SER A 729 79.12 -22.90 1.03
CA SER A 729 79.31 -24.32 1.38
C SER A 729 80.23 -25.11 0.41
N ASP A 730 80.64 -24.54 -0.73
CA ASP A 730 81.53 -25.23 -1.68
C ASP A 730 82.99 -25.10 -1.26
N ILE A 731 83.55 -26.17 -0.69
CA ILE A 731 84.93 -26.27 -0.16
C ILE A 731 86.02 -25.92 -1.21
N LYS A 732 85.68 -25.89 -2.51
CA LYS A 732 86.60 -25.45 -3.58
C LYS A 732 86.71 -23.93 -3.71
N VAL A 733 85.82 -23.18 -3.06
CA VAL A 733 85.72 -21.73 -3.13
C VAL A 733 86.37 -21.12 -1.89
N GLU A 734 87.45 -20.40 -2.11
CA GLU A 734 88.20 -19.69 -1.07
C GLU A 734 87.64 -18.28 -0.85
N ASN A 735 87.13 -17.64 -1.91
CA ASN A 735 86.56 -16.29 -1.85
C ASN A 735 85.28 -16.19 -2.69
N VAL A 736 84.28 -15.48 -2.19
CA VAL A 736 83.07 -15.09 -2.95
C VAL A 736 82.99 -13.59 -3.04
N VAL A 737 82.92 -13.06 -4.27
CA VAL A 737 82.67 -11.64 -4.53
C VAL A 737 81.25 -11.49 -5.05
N CYS A 738 80.39 -10.83 -4.27
CA CYS A 738 78.97 -10.64 -4.59
C CYS A 738 78.67 -9.20 -4.99
N TYR A 739 78.12 -8.98 -6.18
CA TYR A 739 77.49 -7.72 -6.53
C TYR A 739 76.08 -7.71 -5.93
N MET A 740 75.89 -6.91 -4.88
CA MET A 740 74.66 -6.87 -4.12
C MET A 740 73.81 -5.66 -4.53
N PHE A 741 72.62 -5.90 -5.09
CA PHE A 741 71.63 -4.87 -5.33
C PHE A 741 70.89 -4.55 -4.02
N SER A 742 71.09 -3.36 -3.49
CA SER A 742 70.77 -3.02 -2.08
C SER A 742 69.50 -2.21 -1.88
N SER A 743 68.84 -1.78 -2.96
CA SER A 743 67.60 -0.99 -2.92
C SER A 743 66.40 -1.67 -3.60
N LEU A 744 66.57 -2.85 -4.22
CA LEU A 744 65.46 -3.58 -4.86
C LEU A 744 64.36 -4.01 -3.89
N GLU A 745 64.73 -4.26 -2.64
CA GLU A 745 63.85 -4.89 -1.65
C GLU A 745 63.11 -3.87 -0.77
N GLN A 746 63.53 -2.59 -0.79
CA GLN A 746 62.96 -1.49 0.00
C GLN A 746 61.42 -1.45 -0.07
N PRO A 747 60.70 -1.22 1.04
CA PRO A 747 59.24 -1.22 1.06
C PRO A 747 58.66 -0.15 0.12
N ASP A 748 57.59 -0.48 -0.61
CA ASP A 748 56.96 0.43 -1.55
C ASP A 748 55.78 1.17 -0.91
N LYS A 749 55.82 2.52 -0.94
CA LYS A 749 54.87 3.38 -0.22
C LYS A 749 53.45 3.24 -0.76
N LEU A 750 53.28 3.21 -2.09
CA LEU A 750 51.95 3.12 -2.71
C LEU A 750 51.29 1.76 -2.40
N LEU A 751 52.04 0.66 -2.50
CA LEU A 751 51.54 -0.68 -2.12
C LEU A 751 51.10 -0.73 -0.65
N SER A 752 51.86 -0.08 0.23
CA SER A 752 51.52 0.00 1.66
C SER A 752 50.25 0.81 1.90
N GLU A 753 50.03 1.88 1.13
CA GLU A 753 48.83 2.72 1.22
C GLU A 753 47.59 2.00 0.63
N GLN A 754 47.74 1.29 -0.49
CA GLN A 754 46.72 0.44 -1.11
C GLN A 754 46.30 -0.73 -0.21
N GLU A 755 47.26 -1.45 0.38
CA GLU A 755 46.96 -2.57 1.27
C GLU A 755 46.21 -2.09 2.53
N ASN A 756 46.61 -0.95 3.09
CA ASN A 756 45.90 -0.34 4.21
C ASN A 756 44.49 0.13 3.81
N TYR A 757 44.31 0.74 2.63
CA TYR A 757 42.98 1.12 2.13
C TYR A 757 42.04 -0.10 2.05
N LEU A 758 42.48 -1.18 1.40
CA LEU A 758 41.71 -2.43 1.28
C LEU A 758 41.40 -3.10 2.62
N LYS A 759 42.24 -2.89 3.66
CA LYS A 759 42.03 -3.41 5.02
C LYS A 759 41.12 -2.55 5.91
N SER A 760 40.92 -1.27 5.60
CA SER A 760 40.42 -0.27 6.56
C SER A 760 39.14 0.47 6.15
N GLN A 761 38.25 -0.19 5.40
CA GLN A 761 37.02 0.28 4.73
C GLN A 761 36.08 1.26 5.47
N THR A 762 36.29 1.60 6.75
CA THR A 762 35.50 2.56 7.54
C THR A 762 36.29 3.72 8.15
N THR A 763 37.62 3.74 8.08
CA THR A 763 38.46 4.70 8.85
C THR A 763 39.72 5.21 8.12
N TRP A 764 39.84 4.99 6.82
CA TRP A 764 40.94 5.57 6.05
C TRP A 764 40.92 7.11 6.08
N LYS A 765 42.07 7.73 6.35
CA LYS A 765 42.30 9.16 6.17
C LYS A 765 43.51 9.33 5.26
N ASN A 766 43.36 10.10 4.20
CA ASN A 766 44.44 10.42 3.28
C ASN A 766 45.63 11.04 4.07
N PRO A 767 46.85 10.46 4.05
CA PRO A 767 47.98 10.92 4.87
C PRO A 767 48.51 12.33 4.55
N GLY A 768 48.01 12.97 3.49
CA GLY A 768 48.44 14.29 3.04
C GLY A 768 49.45 14.21 1.89
N THR A 769 49.27 15.09 0.91
CA THR A 769 50.02 15.12 -0.35
C THR A 769 51.48 15.53 -0.15
N SER A 770 52.31 14.53 0.15
CA SER A 770 53.76 14.55 -0.15
C SER A 770 53.98 13.83 -1.48
N PRO A 771 54.79 14.37 -2.42
CA PRO A 771 55.04 13.70 -3.70
C PRO A 771 55.57 12.28 -3.47
N HIS A 772 54.85 11.28 -3.98
CA HIS A 772 55.25 9.89 -3.79
C HIS A 772 56.55 9.64 -4.56
N ALA A 773 57.62 9.30 -3.83
CA ALA A 773 58.88 8.90 -4.42
C ALA A 773 58.77 7.48 -5.01
N PHE A 774 58.14 7.36 -6.18
CA PHE A 774 57.85 6.09 -6.84
C PHE A 774 59.10 5.28 -7.23
N THR A 775 60.29 5.89 -7.20
CA THR A 775 61.56 5.22 -7.47
C THR A 775 62.70 5.58 -6.50
N TRP A 776 63.54 4.60 -6.18
CA TRP A 776 64.82 4.77 -5.49
C TRP A 776 65.97 5.13 -6.45
N LEU A 777 65.78 4.94 -7.76
CA LEU A 777 66.82 4.97 -8.80
C LEU A 777 67.16 6.40 -9.26
N THR A 778 67.68 7.21 -8.35
CA THR A 778 68.18 8.56 -8.67
C THR A 778 69.43 8.50 -9.55
N GLY A 779 69.72 9.59 -10.28
CA GLY A 779 70.92 9.70 -11.13
C GLY A 779 72.24 9.51 -10.35
N ASN A 780 72.30 9.99 -9.10
CA ASN A 780 73.46 9.78 -8.22
C ASN A 780 73.64 8.29 -7.88
N ILE A 781 72.55 7.60 -7.51
CA ILE A 781 72.56 6.17 -7.18
C ILE A 781 72.95 5.33 -8.41
N ARG A 782 72.41 5.63 -9.59
CA ARG A 782 72.84 5.03 -10.87
C ARG A 782 74.33 5.23 -11.13
N GLY A 783 74.87 6.41 -10.81
CA GLY A 783 76.30 6.71 -10.88
C GLY A 783 77.14 5.86 -9.92
N LYS A 784 76.69 5.65 -8.68
CA LYS A 784 77.32 4.76 -7.70
C LYS A 784 77.33 3.30 -8.19
N MET A 785 76.20 2.80 -8.68
CA MET A 785 76.07 1.45 -9.23
C MET A 785 77.03 1.23 -10.41
N ARG A 786 77.21 2.23 -11.29
CA ARG A 786 78.18 2.18 -12.40
C ARG A 786 79.64 2.11 -11.93
N LYS A 787 80.01 2.82 -10.86
CA LYS A 787 81.34 2.70 -10.25
C LYS A 787 81.58 1.29 -9.69
N HIS A 788 80.59 0.71 -9.00
CA HIS A 788 80.68 -0.66 -8.51
C HIS A 788 80.78 -1.68 -9.65
N LEU A 789 80.03 -1.50 -10.74
CA LEU A 789 80.06 -2.41 -11.89
C LEU A 789 81.45 -2.46 -12.54
N ILE A 790 82.13 -1.31 -12.63
CA ILE A 790 83.50 -1.21 -13.16
C ILE A 790 84.48 -1.98 -12.26
N MET A 791 84.49 -1.70 -10.95
CA MET A 791 85.38 -2.40 -10.00
C MET A 791 85.12 -3.91 -9.94
N PHE A 792 83.87 -4.34 -10.02
CA PHE A 792 83.49 -5.75 -10.03
C PHE A 792 84.00 -6.47 -11.30
N LYS A 793 83.99 -5.79 -12.45
CA LYS A 793 84.62 -6.28 -13.68
C LYS A 793 86.14 -6.40 -13.54
N GLU A 794 86.78 -5.37 -12.99
CA GLU A 794 88.24 -5.32 -12.81
C GLU A 794 88.73 -6.44 -11.88
N LEU A 795 87.99 -6.69 -10.78
CA LEU A 795 88.19 -7.83 -9.90
C LEU A 795 88.08 -9.17 -10.64
N MET A 796 87.03 -9.39 -11.46
CA MET A 796 86.92 -10.61 -12.29
C MET A 796 88.11 -10.79 -13.22
N THR A 797 88.52 -9.74 -13.94
CA THR A 797 89.66 -9.83 -14.87
C THR A 797 91.00 -10.08 -14.18
N SER A 798 91.13 -9.76 -12.89
CA SER A 798 92.34 -9.98 -12.10
C SER A 798 92.34 -11.31 -11.33
N HIS A 799 91.16 -11.85 -11.00
CA HIS A 799 91.00 -13.00 -10.09
C HIS A 799 90.16 -14.16 -10.65
N GLY A 800 90.21 -14.39 -11.96
CA GLY A 800 89.65 -15.57 -12.63
C GLY A 800 90.37 -16.90 -12.34
N SER A 801 90.73 -17.17 -11.07
CA SER A 801 91.22 -18.48 -10.61
C SER A 801 90.05 -19.39 -10.21
N GLN A 802 90.29 -20.71 -10.17
CA GLN A 802 89.26 -21.68 -9.75
C GLN A 802 88.83 -21.54 -8.27
N SER A 803 89.52 -20.73 -7.45
CA SER A 803 89.22 -20.55 -6.02
C SER A 803 88.38 -19.31 -5.70
N THR A 804 88.04 -18.46 -6.67
CA THR A 804 87.20 -17.26 -6.45
C THR A 804 85.94 -17.32 -7.31
N LYS A 805 84.75 -17.26 -6.70
CA LYS A 805 83.46 -17.16 -7.41
C LYS A 805 82.94 -15.73 -7.40
N PHE A 806 82.31 -15.33 -8.51
CA PHE A 806 81.68 -14.03 -8.68
C PHE A 806 80.18 -14.24 -8.87
N ILE A 807 79.38 -13.60 -8.01
CA ILE A 807 77.92 -13.80 -7.97
C ILE A 807 77.16 -12.47 -7.93
N VAL A 808 75.86 -12.54 -8.21
CA VAL A 808 74.92 -11.40 -8.15
C VAL A 808 73.71 -11.78 -7.30
N SER A 809 73.27 -10.88 -6.43
CA SER A 809 72.13 -11.09 -5.53
C SER A 809 71.45 -9.78 -5.12
N SER A 810 70.35 -9.86 -4.37
CA SER A 810 69.69 -8.71 -3.74
C SER A 810 69.56 -8.88 -2.23
N LYS A 811 69.71 -7.78 -1.48
CA LYS A 811 69.43 -7.68 -0.05
C LYS A 811 69.38 -6.22 0.39
N GLU A 812 68.33 -5.79 1.09
CA GLU A 812 68.23 -4.41 1.59
C GLU A 812 69.41 -4.00 2.51
N MET A 813 70.01 -2.84 2.25
CA MET A 813 71.06 -2.23 3.09
C MET A 813 70.99 -0.70 3.09
N GLU A 814 70.47 -0.12 4.18
CA GLU A 814 70.29 1.33 4.37
C GLU A 814 71.57 2.15 4.11
N ASN A 815 72.69 1.71 4.69
CA ASN A 815 73.97 2.42 4.61
C ASN A 815 74.60 2.46 3.20
N ASN A 816 74.04 1.74 2.23
CA ASN A 816 74.64 1.56 0.91
C ASN A 816 73.61 1.53 -0.23
N PRO A 817 72.85 2.62 -0.50
CA PRO A 817 71.79 2.62 -1.51
C PRO A 817 72.28 2.27 -2.93
N GLY A 818 71.40 1.63 -3.71
CA GLY A 818 71.61 1.15 -5.08
C GLY A 818 72.33 -0.19 -5.17
N SER A 819 73.62 -0.20 -4.83
CA SER A 819 74.40 -1.43 -4.70
C SER A 819 75.60 -1.27 -3.76
N CYS A 820 76.25 -2.40 -3.47
CA CYS A 820 77.65 -2.50 -3.03
C CYS A 820 78.31 -3.78 -3.59
N ILE A 821 79.62 -3.90 -3.40
CA ILE A 821 80.35 -5.16 -3.60
C ILE A 821 80.62 -5.74 -2.22
N LEU A 822 80.20 -6.99 -1.99
CA LEU A 822 80.49 -7.76 -0.78
C LEU A 822 81.56 -8.81 -1.07
N LEU A 823 82.46 -9.01 -0.11
CA LEU A 823 83.52 -10.01 -0.14
C LEU A 823 83.38 -10.93 1.08
N TYR A 824 83.26 -12.23 0.80
CA TYR A 824 83.29 -13.31 1.78
C TYR A 824 84.62 -14.04 1.62
N GLU A 825 85.41 -14.13 2.69
CA GLU A 825 86.76 -14.73 2.69
C GLU A 825 86.71 -16.06 3.47
N HIS A 826 87.36 -17.09 2.94
CA HIS A 826 87.55 -18.42 3.54
C HIS A 826 86.25 -19.14 3.99
N GLY A 827 85.13 -18.86 3.32
CA GLY A 827 83.83 -19.50 3.61
C GLY A 827 83.09 -18.94 4.84
N CYS A 828 83.50 -17.79 5.37
CA CYS A 828 82.78 -17.11 6.46
C CYS A 828 81.52 -16.39 5.96
N ASP A 829 80.43 -16.45 6.73
CA ASP A 829 79.16 -15.75 6.43
C ASP A 829 79.22 -14.21 6.62
N GLU A 830 80.21 -13.72 7.38
CA GLU A 830 80.38 -12.27 7.65
C GLU A 830 80.95 -11.53 6.43
N ALA A 831 80.06 -10.95 5.64
CA ALA A 831 80.37 -10.15 4.46
C ALA A 831 81.11 -8.84 4.78
N ILE A 832 82.27 -8.62 4.16
CA ILE A 832 82.99 -7.34 4.21
C ILE A 832 82.64 -6.52 2.97
N CYS A 833 82.24 -5.26 3.13
CA CYS A 833 82.03 -4.36 1.99
C CYS A 833 83.37 -4.02 1.34
N PHE A 834 83.59 -4.47 0.10
CA PHE A 834 84.83 -4.21 -0.62
C PHE A 834 85.00 -2.72 -0.86
N THR A 835 86.17 -2.19 -0.47
CA THR A 835 86.57 -0.81 -0.65
C THR A 835 87.94 -0.81 -1.34
N PRO A 836 88.10 -0.17 -2.51
CA PRO A 836 89.40 -0.10 -3.17
C PRO A 836 90.38 0.77 -2.38
N PRO A 837 91.70 0.57 -2.51
CA PRO A 837 92.68 1.55 -2.08
C PRO A 837 92.49 2.86 -2.85
N SER A 838 92.65 4.00 -2.18
CA SER A 838 92.71 5.29 -2.84
C SER A 838 93.96 5.38 -3.72
N GLN A 839 93.88 6.10 -4.84
CA GLN A 839 95.04 6.32 -5.71
C GLN A 839 96.22 6.90 -4.91
N PRO A 840 97.41 6.26 -4.92
CA PRO A 840 98.57 6.77 -4.21
C PRO A 840 99.12 8.00 -4.93
N ALA A 841 99.71 8.93 -4.17
CA ALA A 841 100.44 10.04 -4.76
C ALA A 841 101.70 9.54 -5.50
N CYS A 842 102.25 10.35 -6.41
CA CYS A 842 103.50 10.02 -7.09
C CYS A 842 104.65 9.86 -6.08
N PRO A 843 105.58 8.90 -6.30
CA PRO A 843 106.83 8.86 -5.55
C PRO A 843 107.69 10.08 -5.93
N ILE A 844 108.48 10.59 -4.99
CA ILE A 844 109.27 11.82 -5.16
C ILE A 844 110.75 11.44 -5.27
N ILE A 845 111.44 11.89 -6.31
CA ILE A 845 112.89 11.65 -6.47
C ILE A 845 113.65 12.50 -5.43
N GLU A 846 114.37 11.86 -4.52
CA GLU A 846 115.24 12.56 -3.55
C GLU A 846 116.69 12.67 -4.07
N GLU A 847 117.22 11.64 -4.75
CA GLU A 847 118.59 11.66 -5.27
C GLU A 847 118.78 10.77 -6.51
N VAL A 848 119.74 11.14 -7.38
CA VAL A 848 120.21 10.32 -8.52
C VAL A 848 121.73 10.28 -8.53
N LYS A 849 122.31 9.09 -8.37
CA LYS A 849 123.76 8.84 -8.28
C LYS A 849 124.14 7.68 -9.21
N GLY A 850 124.75 7.99 -10.36
CA GLY A 850 125.19 6.96 -11.30
C GLY A 850 124.02 6.16 -11.87
N ASP A 851 124.08 4.86 -11.57
CA ASP A 851 123.13 3.78 -11.81
C ASP A 851 122.05 3.63 -10.71
N THR A 852 121.99 4.55 -9.74
CA THR A 852 121.04 4.49 -8.60
C THR A 852 120.12 5.71 -8.52
N VAL A 853 118.87 5.48 -8.10
CA VAL A 853 117.84 6.51 -7.89
C VAL A 853 117.14 6.27 -6.55
N VAL A 854 117.12 7.28 -5.68
CA VAL A 854 116.46 7.25 -4.37
C VAL A 854 115.11 7.97 -4.45
N LEU A 855 114.04 7.31 -3.99
CA LEU A 855 112.65 7.77 -4.11
C LEU A 855 111.95 7.75 -2.75
N LYS A 856 111.35 8.88 -2.37
CA LYS A 856 110.37 8.95 -1.28
C LYS A 856 109.04 8.36 -1.74
N VAL A 857 108.45 7.49 -0.93
CA VAL A 857 107.17 6.82 -1.21
C VAL A 857 106.02 7.42 -0.39
N PRO A 858 104.79 7.45 -0.93
CA PRO A 858 103.63 8.01 -0.22
C PRO A 858 103.15 7.11 0.93
N PRO A 859 102.47 7.65 1.95
CA PRO A 859 101.78 6.85 2.95
C PRO A 859 100.61 6.06 2.31
N SER A 860 100.42 4.82 2.76
CA SER A 860 99.33 3.94 2.33
C SER A 860 98.00 4.26 3.00
N CYS A 861 96.88 4.14 2.29
CA CYS A 861 95.54 4.30 2.87
C CYS A 861 95.09 3.02 3.62
N PRO A 862 94.04 3.07 4.47
CA PRO A 862 93.57 1.91 5.23
C PRO A 862 93.14 0.69 4.39
N ALA A 863 92.77 0.89 3.13
CA ALA A 863 92.39 -0.19 2.19
C ALA A 863 93.58 -0.75 1.37
N THR A 864 94.79 -0.22 1.55
CA THR A 864 96.02 -0.72 0.93
C THR A 864 96.62 -1.84 1.80
N VAL A 865 96.79 -3.02 1.22
CA VAL A 865 97.41 -4.19 1.88
C VAL A 865 98.93 -4.19 1.72
N LYS A 866 99.44 -3.76 0.56
CA LYS A 866 100.86 -3.56 0.27
C LYS A 866 101.06 -2.42 -0.73
N LEU A 867 102.18 -1.72 -0.62
CA LEU A 867 102.59 -0.67 -1.55
C LEU A 867 103.77 -1.21 -2.38
N VAL A 868 103.78 -0.96 -3.68
CA VAL A 868 104.81 -1.46 -4.60
C VAL A 868 105.27 -0.31 -5.49
N LEU A 869 106.58 -0.17 -5.72
CA LEU A 869 107.13 0.83 -6.62
C LEU A 869 107.46 0.18 -7.97
N LEU A 870 106.82 0.65 -9.04
CA LEU A 870 106.95 0.09 -10.38
C LEU A 870 107.85 1.00 -11.23
N TYR A 871 108.85 0.42 -11.89
CA TYR A 871 109.82 1.16 -12.71
C TYR A 871 110.19 0.43 -14.00
N LYS A 872 110.47 1.16 -15.08
CA LYS A 872 111.00 0.60 -16.33
C LYS A 872 111.75 1.65 -17.15
N PRO A 873 112.67 1.27 -18.06
CA PRO A 873 113.14 2.17 -19.10
C PRO A 873 111.95 2.67 -19.93
N LYS A 874 111.97 3.94 -20.36
CA LYS A 874 110.90 4.53 -21.18
C LYS A 874 110.71 3.84 -22.53
N GLN A 875 111.78 3.22 -23.06
CA GLN A 875 111.76 2.43 -24.30
C GLN A 875 111.26 0.98 -24.09
N ASP A 876 111.05 0.55 -22.84
CA ASP A 876 110.61 -0.80 -22.48
C ASP A 876 109.08 -0.82 -22.26
N THR A 877 108.46 -1.98 -22.43
CA THR A 877 107.02 -2.21 -22.16
C THR A 877 106.78 -2.89 -20.82
N VAL A 878 107.77 -3.59 -20.26
CA VAL A 878 107.60 -4.39 -19.03
C VAL A 878 107.98 -3.56 -17.79
N TRP A 879 107.07 -3.49 -16.82
CA TRP A 879 107.35 -2.89 -15.51
C TRP A 879 108.08 -3.87 -14.60
N ARG A 880 109.21 -3.43 -14.02
CA ARG A 880 109.82 -4.07 -12.85
C ARG A 880 109.14 -3.57 -11.58
N SER A 881 109.18 -4.37 -10.52
CA SER A 881 108.49 -4.09 -9.25
C SER A 881 109.41 -4.23 -8.05
N GLU A 882 109.55 -3.15 -7.28
CA GLU A 882 110.24 -3.14 -6.00
C GLU A 882 109.19 -3.09 -4.87
N PRO A 883 109.17 -4.05 -3.93
CA PRO A 883 108.22 -4.01 -2.82
C PRO A 883 108.60 -2.92 -1.82
N VAL A 884 107.63 -2.09 -1.42
CA VAL A 884 107.83 -1.14 -0.32
C VAL A 884 107.57 -1.88 0.99
N LEU A 885 108.56 -1.94 1.88
CA LEU A 885 108.37 -2.56 3.19
C LEU A 885 107.45 -1.69 4.06
N LYS A 886 106.78 -2.32 5.02
CA LYS A 886 105.91 -1.60 5.96
C LYS A 886 106.73 -0.55 6.72
N ASP A 887 106.18 0.65 6.83
CA ASP A 887 106.79 1.82 7.48
C ASP A 887 108.09 2.33 6.80
N GLN A 888 108.42 1.86 5.58
CA GLN A 888 109.51 2.38 4.76
C GLN A 888 109.10 3.66 4.03
N HIS A 889 109.80 4.77 4.25
CA HIS A 889 109.52 6.06 3.60
C HIS A 889 110.37 6.35 2.36
N THR A 890 111.47 5.62 2.16
CA THR A 890 112.41 5.82 1.04
C THR A 890 112.86 4.47 0.46
N VAL A 891 112.81 4.36 -0.87
CA VAL A 891 113.20 3.17 -1.65
C VAL A 891 114.32 3.56 -2.61
N THR A 892 115.38 2.76 -2.66
CA THR A 892 116.49 2.98 -3.60
C THR A 892 116.42 1.93 -4.70
N LEU A 893 116.34 2.38 -5.95
CA LEU A 893 116.52 1.54 -7.13
C LEU A 893 118.01 1.52 -7.52
N THR A 894 118.55 0.34 -7.79
CA THR A 894 119.93 0.11 -8.22
C THR A 894 119.98 -0.55 -9.59
N ASP A 895 121.19 -0.72 -10.14
CA ASP A 895 121.43 -1.45 -11.39
C ASP A 895 120.67 -0.87 -12.60
N LEU A 896 120.39 0.44 -12.56
CA LEU A 896 119.76 1.18 -13.64
C LEU A 896 120.83 1.53 -14.69
N ARG A 897 120.49 1.37 -15.97
CA ARG A 897 121.42 1.71 -17.07
C ARG A 897 121.75 3.21 -17.00
N GLU A 898 123.03 3.57 -17.14
CA GLU A 898 123.45 4.98 -17.25
C GLU A 898 122.79 5.67 -18.47
N GLU A 899 122.68 7.00 -18.40
CA GLU A 899 122.14 7.89 -19.46
C GLU A 899 120.74 7.50 -20.00
N THR A 900 119.97 6.75 -19.23
CA THR A 900 118.68 6.16 -19.65
C THR A 900 117.52 6.84 -18.93
N GLU A 901 116.48 7.22 -19.68
CA GLU A 901 115.24 7.75 -19.11
C GLU A 901 114.36 6.60 -18.60
N TYR A 902 114.04 6.60 -17.31
CA TYR A 902 113.16 5.66 -16.63
C TYR A 902 111.81 6.29 -16.31
N GLU A 903 110.75 5.51 -16.48
CA GLU A 903 109.38 5.78 -16.03
C GLU A 903 109.13 5.05 -14.73
N ILE A 904 108.57 5.75 -13.74
CA ILE A 904 108.38 5.24 -12.36
C ILE A 904 107.00 5.66 -11.84
N LYS A 905 106.30 4.75 -11.15
CA LYS A 905 105.01 4.99 -10.48
C LYS A 905 104.91 4.19 -9.18
N CYS A 906 103.97 4.55 -8.32
CA CYS A 906 103.66 3.80 -7.10
C CYS A 906 102.31 3.10 -7.23
N ALA A 907 102.23 1.82 -6.87
CA ALA A 907 101.07 0.97 -6.97
C ALA A 907 100.55 0.62 -5.56
N ALA A 908 99.34 1.05 -5.24
CA ALA A 908 98.65 0.68 -4.00
C ALA A 908 97.81 -0.57 -4.25
N VAL A 909 98.22 -1.68 -3.65
CA VAL A 909 97.58 -2.99 -3.83
C VAL A 909 96.73 -3.31 -2.61
N GLY A 910 95.41 -3.41 -2.81
CA GLY A 910 94.43 -3.71 -1.76
C GLY A 910 94.13 -5.20 -1.57
N LYS A 911 92.98 -5.49 -0.94
CA LYS A 911 92.41 -6.85 -0.90
C LYS A 911 92.17 -7.39 -2.31
N LEU A 912 92.21 -8.72 -2.46
CA LEU A 912 92.17 -9.42 -3.76
C LEU A 912 93.12 -8.78 -4.81
N ASN A 913 94.36 -8.49 -4.40
CA ASN A 913 95.42 -7.79 -5.16
C ASN A 913 94.96 -6.60 -6.03
N TYR A 914 93.82 -5.97 -5.71
CA TYR A 914 93.26 -4.91 -6.54
C TYR A 914 94.17 -3.68 -6.48
N THR A 915 94.75 -3.32 -7.63
CA THR A 915 95.89 -2.40 -7.71
C THR A 915 95.47 -1.07 -8.32
N VAL A 916 95.77 0.03 -7.62
CA VAL A 916 95.56 1.39 -8.12
C VAL A 916 96.91 2.11 -8.19
N ASP A 917 97.25 2.60 -9.37
CA ASP A 917 98.53 3.24 -9.69
C ASP A 917 98.49 4.76 -9.52
N SER A 918 99.58 5.35 -9.03
CA SER A 918 99.88 6.77 -9.19
C SER A 918 100.12 7.11 -10.66
N ASP A 919 100.08 8.41 -10.97
CA ASP A 919 100.65 8.90 -12.24
C ASP A 919 102.15 8.56 -12.34
N VAL A 920 102.66 8.62 -13.57
CA VAL A 920 104.04 8.24 -13.91
C VAL A 920 104.96 9.45 -13.87
N ILE A 921 105.97 9.40 -12.99
CA ILE A 921 107.12 10.32 -12.99
C ILE A 921 108.26 9.78 -13.88
N ARG A 922 109.21 10.64 -14.24
CA ARG A 922 110.35 10.30 -15.10
C ARG A 922 111.67 10.80 -14.52
N VAL A 923 112.74 10.02 -14.70
CA VAL A 923 114.10 10.31 -14.20
C VAL A 923 115.15 9.88 -15.23
N ILE A 924 116.34 10.50 -15.23
CA ILE A 924 117.47 10.15 -16.10
C ILE A 924 118.73 9.94 -15.26
N THR A 925 119.37 8.78 -15.43
CA THR A 925 120.63 8.37 -14.80
C THR A 925 121.85 9.10 -15.40
N LYS A 926 123.01 9.08 -14.73
CA LYS A 926 124.18 9.91 -15.10
C LYS A 926 125.49 9.11 -15.09
N GLN A 927 126.43 9.49 -15.95
CA GLN A 927 127.74 8.84 -16.09
C GLN A 927 128.74 9.20 -14.96
N SER A 928 129.63 8.26 -14.61
CA SER A 928 130.53 8.35 -13.45
C SER A 928 132.00 8.70 -13.78
N THR A 929 132.61 9.66 -13.06
CA THR A 929 133.98 10.17 -13.34
C THR A 929 134.92 10.08 -12.13
N ARG A 930 136.21 9.74 -12.33
CA ARG A 930 137.17 9.49 -11.23
C ARG A 930 138.58 10.08 -11.44
N ASN A 931 138.93 11.10 -10.63
CA ASN A 931 140.27 11.61 -10.27
C ASN A 931 141.25 12.18 -11.33
N GLN A 932 141.64 13.47 -11.18
CA GLN A 932 143.06 13.84 -10.97
C GLN A 932 143.32 15.23 -10.31
N ARG A 933 143.80 15.18 -9.06
CA ARG A 933 144.72 16.04 -8.28
C ARG A 933 145.06 17.54 -8.64
N VAL A 934 144.75 18.41 -7.66
CA VAL A 934 145.69 19.22 -6.80
C VAL A 934 146.09 20.68 -7.17
N LYS A 935 145.87 21.58 -6.17
CA LYS A 935 146.42 22.96 -5.90
C LYS A 935 146.03 24.11 -6.86
N GLY A 936 145.66 25.31 -6.39
CA GLY A 936 145.30 25.74 -5.01
C GLY A 936 145.62 27.20 -4.65
N VAL A 937 145.22 27.59 -3.42
CA VAL A 937 145.67 28.77 -2.62
C VAL A 937 145.04 30.15 -2.92
N ASN A 938 143.95 30.43 -2.18
CA ASN A 938 143.70 31.58 -1.29
C ASN A 938 143.70 33.06 -1.79
N ARG A 939 143.09 33.88 -0.91
CA ARG A 939 143.09 35.37 -0.83
C ARG A 939 142.12 36.04 -1.81
N GLU A 940 141.34 37.05 -1.42
CA GLU A 940 141.16 37.67 -0.09
C GLU A 940 139.80 38.40 -0.02
N GLU A 941 139.42 38.86 1.19
CA GLU A 941 138.48 39.99 1.39
C GLU A 941 136.99 39.79 0.95
N ARG A 942 135.98 40.47 1.53
CA ARG A 942 135.95 41.34 2.73
C ARG A 942 134.61 41.29 3.49
N GLU A 943 134.66 41.81 4.72
CA GLU A 943 133.57 42.30 5.57
C GLU A 943 132.59 43.25 4.83
N GLU A 944 131.28 43.14 5.11
CA GLU A 944 130.47 44.18 5.77
C GLU A 944 129.12 43.57 6.23
N PHE A 945 128.73 43.78 7.50
CA PHE A 945 127.63 44.66 7.96
C PHE A 945 126.27 44.41 7.27
N GLU A 946 125.22 43.95 7.96
CA GLU A 946 124.43 44.61 9.03
C GLU A 946 123.74 45.91 8.60
N LYS A 947 122.42 45.98 8.88
CA LYS A 947 121.46 47.05 8.52
C LYS A 947 121.20 47.13 7.01
N GLU A 948 120.00 47.42 6.52
CA GLU A 948 118.78 47.93 7.19
C GLU A 948 117.82 46.77 7.55
N GLU A 949 117.27 46.62 8.75
CA GLU A 949 116.74 47.57 9.76
C GLU A 949 115.44 48.29 9.32
N GLU A 950 114.62 48.67 10.31
CA GLU A 950 113.20 49.00 10.18
C GLU A 950 112.83 50.08 9.13
N GLU A 951 111.89 49.77 8.22
CA GLU A 951 110.62 50.49 7.95
C GLU A 951 109.94 49.88 6.69
N MET A 952 108.61 49.79 6.52
CA MET A 952 107.43 50.22 7.28
C MET A 952 106.41 49.05 7.31
N LYS A 953 105.91 48.61 8.47
CA LYS A 953 104.76 49.14 9.25
C LYS A 953 103.38 49.08 8.54
N LYS A 954 102.35 48.61 9.28
CA LYS A 954 100.88 48.68 9.05
C LYS A 954 100.32 47.66 8.03
N LYS A 955 99.22 46.91 8.26
CA LYS A 955 98.12 46.79 9.28
C LYS A 955 97.64 45.30 9.29
N LYS A 956 96.92 44.69 10.25
CA LYS A 956 96.37 44.97 11.61
C LYS A 956 96.05 43.58 12.28
N ILE A 957 96.30 43.29 13.57
CA ILE A 957 95.44 43.54 14.78
C ILE A 957 94.02 42.94 14.61
N TYR A 958 93.46 42.01 15.41
CA TYR A 958 93.58 41.50 16.82
C TYR A 958 93.40 39.93 16.86
N VAL A 959 93.45 39.12 17.95
CA VAL A 959 94.16 39.04 19.27
C VAL A 959 93.82 37.67 19.96
N GLU A 960 94.14 37.46 21.25
CA GLU A 960 94.01 36.19 22.02
C GLU A 960 93.02 36.25 23.24
N THR A 961 92.92 35.11 23.96
CA THR A 961 92.59 34.92 25.40
C THR A 961 91.16 35.05 25.97
N GLU A 962 90.97 34.28 27.05
CA GLU A 962 89.81 34.24 27.97
C GLU A 962 89.83 35.40 28.99
N ASP A 963 88.66 35.79 29.49
CA ASP A 963 88.46 36.00 30.95
C ASP A 963 86.97 35.83 31.34
N SER A 964 86.74 35.77 32.65
CA SER A 964 85.54 35.52 33.44
C SER A 964 84.44 36.61 33.33
N VAL A 965 83.17 36.44 33.79
CA VAL A 965 82.73 36.24 35.20
C VAL A 965 81.25 35.75 35.29
N GLN A 966 81.02 34.58 35.93
CA GLN A 966 79.77 34.16 36.67
C GLN A 966 78.43 33.99 35.86
N VAL A 967 77.35 33.26 36.21
CA VAL A 967 76.87 32.31 37.27
C VAL A 967 75.49 31.72 36.78
N ARG A 968 74.93 30.53 37.08
CA ARG A 968 75.19 29.40 38.02
C ARG A 968 74.56 28.06 37.52
N VAL A 969 75.19 26.93 37.88
CA VAL A 969 74.65 25.64 38.39
C VAL A 969 73.26 25.11 37.93
N GLN A 970 73.29 24.12 37.03
CA GLN A 970 73.01 22.67 37.25
C GLN A 970 71.62 22.11 37.68
N ARG A 971 71.24 21.03 36.97
CA ARG A 971 70.62 19.75 37.44
C ARG A 971 69.10 19.50 37.31
N ASN A 972 68.84 18.25 36.96
CA ASN A 972 67.63 17.46 36.69
C ASN A 972 66.47 17.52 37.73
N LEU A 973 65.37 16.87 37.32
CA LEU A 973 64.29 16.20 38.07
C LEU A 973 63.00 16.97 38.42
N GLU A 974 61.95 16.53 37.72
CA GLU A 974 60.63 16.12 38.22
C GLU A 974 59.58 17.10 38.80
N ARG A 975 58.35 16.86 38.28
CA ARG A 975 57.06 16.78 38.97
C ARG A 975 56.28 18.05 39.40
N ALA A 976 55.27 18.30 38.58
CA ALA A 976 53.85 18.05 38.89
C ALA A 976 53.01 19.14 39.59
N ASP A 977 51.76 19.20 39.12
CA ASP A 977 50.52 19.58 39.82
C ASP A 977 50.36 21.00 40.41
N SER A 978 49.17 21.62 40.40
CA SER A 978 47.94 21.39 39.60
C SER A 978 47.03 22.64 39.76
N CYS A 979 45.75 22.52 39.37
CA CYS A 979 44.66 23.50 39.55
C CYS A 979 44.74 24.79 38.70
N SER A 980 43.75 25.15 37.86
CA SER A 980 42.27 25.29 38.04
C SER A 980 41.89 26.63 38.69
N SER A 981 40.78 27.30 38.36
CA SER A 981 39.73 27.11 37.32
C SER A 981 38.88 28.41 37.18
N LEU A 982 37.72 28.32 36.49
CA LEU A 982 36.56 29.25 36.50
C LEU A 982 36.60 30.51 35.60
N PHE A 983 35.49 31.03 35.05
CA PHE A 983 34.21 30.44 34.55
C PHE A 983 33.34 31.55 33.86
N VAL A 984 32.28 31.17 33.11
CA VAL A 984 31.17 32.02 32.57
C VAL A 984 31.55 33.01 31.44
N THR A 985 30.89 33.21 30.27
CA THR A 985 29.72 32.66 29.50
C THR A 985 28.66 33.73 29.15
N THR A 986 28.10 33.68 27.91
CA THR A 986 26.97 34.49 27.35
C THR A 986 27.26 36.00 27.13
N ILE A 987 26.56 36.76 26.27
CA ILE A 987 25.25 36.64 25.56
C ILE A 987 25.53 36.95 24.05
N LYS A 988 25.16 36.16 23.02
CA LYS A 988 23.87 35.61 22.52
C LYS A 988 23.03 36.59 21.67
N GLY A 989 22.58 36.13 20.51
CA GLY A 989 21.72 36.80 19.54
C GLY A 989 21.30 35.78 18.50
#